data_AF-J1IY65-F1
#
_entry.id   AF-J1IY65-F1
#
_cell.length_a   1.000
_cell.length_b   1.000
_cell.length_c   1.000
_cell.angle_alpha   90.00
_cell.angle_beta   90.00
_cell.angle_gamma   90.00
#
_symmetry.space_group_name_H-M   'P 1'
#
loop_
_entity.id
_entity.type
_entity.pdbx_description
1 polymer ?
#
loop_
_entity_poly.entity_id
_entity_poly.type
_entity_poly.pdbx_seq_one_letter_code
_entity_poly.pdbx_strand_id
1 'polypeptide(L)'
;MKKTQAGQSASMMEEKLQEQHGAAKTEPQKKANVTSENFFYPQSKVLKNKYNIKEQKVLNEQCAHDVAQEMIKLYQEPLPEKIDSSYLKHIHQRLFRHTFEWAGHTRDTSFTFKDGTVASQSEIKRKEFKTPFASSKKVREGLKNLDQVLSETNYLKGLTRKEFVEYTTGLMINLHHMHPFREGNRRTQRMFFEKLAQSAGHNLDFSLVPRKRKLFVNVEAIDHGNPEPMKHLLEDISNPEKVLVLKEFTNAMRELGLDERNYRFAVAAKDGQTYDGIYRGAGDNGFMIDVKGTFIVGNKKHLSPEQIKTLKIGDRISFTAPMAEDLQQTLIPGEKVPSLTREEIAERVQNSPLVQRCRKDIETLCKIVYGNPHILQQKLSEIDIPITLEDISKGERFARQIEESPQSIRRLRGIGIGSLKSGARLHAEVNVLPLSHAIFDYVHFIRLEEKDILEKHHAEQRRCEKSIEIPGEWMQNLCSLPKEQQQEILSQSPELRAEINTYMRQLQERLSLNERRALRLNNYEELAKSIGTSVNHAKKITEIAKKGQELQQNMQSLSSHRLEAYSAPSLKAIKAEKVTVTVEKTTGIIQKTRQADKSVAITEDLQRALIPGEKIAPLTREEIAERIQNSSLVQKCRKKIETLCEVVYGDPYILQQKLSEIKIPITSDGVSEGEKFARQVEEFPQSIHKLRGIGIGSLKSGARSHAEINVLPLSHAICDYVHSIRTEEKDILENHHIEQKRCEKSVEMPGEWMQNLCSLPPEQQQRILSQSPELRAEINTYMTKLQERLSLSERKALREGNEQELAKSIGIPVNNAREIIEIFKQGKALQQNMQFVSSQRLEAYSTLSTHQLKENKGEKYTKSASPKAIKAEKVTVTIEPEKAKQQDILPRKVEHAKVVALTH
;
A
#
# COMPACT_ATOMS: atom_id res chain seq x y z
N MET A 1 17.49 -70.21 -67.20
CA MET A 1 16.17 -69.96 -67.84
C MET A 1 15.55 -68.78 -67.13
N LYS A 2 15.25 -67.59 -67.64
CA LYS A 2 15.25 -66.82 -68.91
C LYS A 2 15.84 -65.44 -68.49
N LYS A 3 16.50 -64.58 -69.24
CA LYS A 3 16.78 -64.39 -70.67
C LYS A 3 17.86 -63.26 -70.74
N THR A 4 18.91 -63.44 -71.56
CA THR A 4 19.50 -62.49 -72.56
C THR A 4 19.51 -60.99 -72.27
N GLN A 5 20.57 -60.19 -72.49
CA GLN A 5 21.51 -60.02 -73.63
C GLN A 5 22.68 -59.15 -73.11
N ALA A 6 23.98 -59.41 -73.31
CA ALA A 6 24.80 -59.57 -74.53
C ALA A 6 25.01 -58.28 -75.35
N GLY A 7 26.28 -57.86 -75.48
CA GLY A 7 26.79 -56.81 -76.39
C GLY A 7 28.07 -56.15 -75.86
N GLN A 8 29.23 -56.82 -75.94
CA GLN A 8 30.33 -56.58 -76.91
C GLN A 8 31.11 -55.27 -76.66
N SER A 9 32.32 -55.28 -76.11
CA SER A 9 33.63 -55.72 -76.66
C SER A 9 34.10 -54.91 -77.88
N ALA A 10 35.14 -54.08 -77.69
CA ALA A 10 36.29 -53.89 -78.58
C ALA A 10 37.20 -52.78 -78.00
N SER A 11 38.40 -53.12 -77.51
CA SER A 11 39.69 -53.02 -78.24
C SER A 11 40.30 -51.61 -78.05
N MET A 12 41.20 -51.37 -77.10
CA MET A 12 42.64 -51.70 -77.18
C MET A 12 43.16 -51.77 -78.62
N MET A 13 43.81 -50.71 -79.09
CA MET A 13 45.06 -50.80 -79.84
C MET A 13 45.74 -49.43 -79.91
N GLU A 14 46.95 -49.42 -79.36
CA GLU A 14 47.96 -48.37 -79.44
C GLU A 14 48.61 -48.29 -80.83
N GLU A 15 49.42 -47.23 -80.98
CA GLU A 15 50.40 -46.93 -82.04
C GLU A 15 49.83 -46.24 -83.30
N LYS A 16 50.37 -45.10 -83.77
CA LYS A 16 51.66 -44.43 -83.52
C LYS A 16 51.64 -43.04 -84.16
N LEU A 17 52.46 -42.13 -83.61
CA LEU A 17 53.13 -41.00 -84.26
C LEU A 17 52.29 -39.80 -84.75
N GLN A 18 52.26 -38.72 -83.96
CA GLN A 18 52.85 -37.41 -84.29
C GLN A 18 52.44 -36.37 -83.23
N GLU A 19 53.43 -35.67 -82.66
CA GLU A 19 53.48 -34.20 -82.48
C GLU A 19 54.33 -33.81 -81.27
N GLN A 20 55.48 -33.20 -81.60
CA GLN A 20 56.17 -32.27 -80.72
C GLN A 20 55.33 -31.00 -80.60
N HIS A 21 55.08 -30.55 -79.37
CA HIS A 21 55.21 -29.17 -78.86
C HIS A 21 54.30 -29.00 -77.64
N GLY A 22 54.86 -28.61 -76.48
CA GLY A 22 54.03 -28.11 -75.38
C GLY A 22 54.59 -28.25 -73.96
N ALA A 23 55.05 -27.12 -73.43
CA ALA A 23 54.85 -26.63 -72.06
C ALA A 23 55.53 -27.34 -70.87
N ALA A 24 56.54 -26.63 -70.37
CA ALA A 24 56.90 -26.38 -68.97
C ALA A 24 56.27 -27.26 -67.86
N LYS A 25 57.16 -27.96 -67.15
CA LYS A 25 56.91 -28.70 -65.90
C LYS A 25 56.33 -27.79 -64.81
N THR A 26 55.12 -28.07 -64.35
CA THR A 26 54.57 -27.62 -63.07
C THR A 26 54.89 -28.66 -61.99
N GLU A 27 55.45 -28.21 -60.87
CA GLU A 27 55.77 -29.03 -59.70
C GLU A 27 54.52 -29.66 -59.05
N PRO A 28 54.64 -30.83 -58.40
CA PRO A 28 53.52 -31.50 -57.76
C PRO A 28 53.13 -30.82 -56.44
N GLN A 29 51.91 -30.28 -56.37
CA GLN A 29 51.28 -29.80 -55.14
C GLN A 29 51.18 -30.94 -54.11
N LYS A 30 51.98 -30.86 -53.03
CA LYS A 30 51.79 -31.67 -51.82
C LYS A 30 50.39 -31.42 -51.26
N LYS A 31 49.52 -32.45 -51.26
CA LYS A 31 48.27 -32.44 -50.48
C LYS A 31 48.61 -32.17 -49.02
N ALA A 32 48.27 -30.98 -48.52
CA ALA A 32 48.45 -30.65 -47.12
C ALA A 32 47.61 -31.60 -46.25
N ASN A 33 48.24 -32.29 -45.30
CA ASN A 33 47.55 -33.20 -44.39
C ASN A 33 46.68 -32.38 -43.42
N VAL A 34 45.36 -32.40 -43.60
CA VAL A 34 44.40 -31.67 -42.76
C VAL A 34 44.23 -32.42 -41.44
N THR A 35 44.72 -31.86 -40.34
CA THR A 35 44.62 -32.50 -39.01
C THR A 35 44.26 -31.48 -37.92
N SER A 36 43.58 -31.96 -36.87
CA SER A 36 43.26 -31.19 -35.66
C SER A 36 44.50 -30.74 -34.89
N GLU A 37 45.60 -31.47 -35.02
CA GLU A 37 46.87 -31.18 -34.37
C GLU A 37 47.48 -29.85 -34.86
N ASN A 38 47.17 -29.46 -36.10
CA ASN A 38 47.68 -28.22 -36.71
C ASN A 38 47.15 -26.94 -36.05
N PHE A 39 46.13 -27.04 -35.18
CA PHE A 39 45.70 -25.91 -34.34
C PHE A 39 46.71 -25.55 -33.24
N PHE A 40 47.64 -26.43 -32.91
CA PHE A 40 48.60 -26.26 -31.82
C PHE A 40 50.02 -26.03 -32.34
N TYR A 41 50.90 -25.45 -31.52
CA TYR A 41 52.33 -25.49 -31.83
C TYR A 41 52.85 -26.94 -31.77
N PRO A 42 53.87 -27.29 -32.58
CA PRO A 42 54.51 -28.60 -32.49
C PRO A 42 54.91 -28.93 -31.04
N GLN A 43 54.58 -30.15 -30.59
CA GLN A 43 54.86 -30.65 -29.25
C GLN A 43 54.28 -29.80 -28.09
N SER A 44 53.27 -28.96 -28.37
CA SER A 44 52.59 -28.14 -27.37
C SER A 44 51.09 -28.39 -27.37
N LYS A 45 50.44 -28.14 -26.23
CA LYS A 45 48.97 -28.11 -26.10
C LYS A 45 48.41 -26.70 -26.22
N VAL A 46 49.25 -25.71 -26.52
CA VAL A 46 48.86 -24.31 -26.68
C VAL A 46 48.49 -24.02 -28.13
N LEU A 47 47.34 -23.37 -28.31
CA LEU A 47 46.82 -22.99 -29.62
C LEU A 47 47.75 -21.99 -30.31
N LYS A 48 47.98 -22.17 -31.61
CA LYS A 48 48.66 -21.18 -32.46
C LYS A 48 47.95 -19.83 -32.34
N ASN A 49 48.72 -18.80 -32.01
CA ASN A 49 48.22 -17.46 -31.78
C ASN A 49 49.15 -16.41 -32.38
N LYS A 50 48.61 -15.22 -32.68
CA LYS A 50 49.32 -14.14 -33.38
C LYS A 50 50.44 -13.50 -32.56
N TYR A 51 50.48 -13.73 -31.25
CA TYR A 51 51.53 -13.24 -30.36
C TYR A 51 52.73 -14.20 -30.26
N ASN A 52 52.63 -15.39 -30.85
CA ASN A 52 53.61 -16.46 -30.72
C ASN A 52 53.85 -16.94 -29.27
N ILE A 53 52.84 -16.84 -28.41
CA ILE A 53 52.93 -17.27 -27.00
C ILE A 53 52.70 -18.79 -26.91
N LYS A 54 53.65 -19.51 -26.30
CA LYS A 54 53.58 -20.99 -26.13
C LYS A 54 53.24 -21.45 -24.72
N GLU A 55 52.99 -20.52 -23.80
CA GLU A 55 52.57 -20.79 -22.43
C GLU A 55 51.06 -20.52 -22.27
N GLN A 56 50.30 -21.50 -21.78
CA GLN A 56 48.84 -21.43 -21.74
C GLN A 56 48.33 -20.30 -20.83
N LYS A 57 49.00 -20.06 -19.69
CA LYS A 57 48.59 -19.04 -18.73
C LYS A 57 48.72 -17.63 -19.32
N VAL A 58 49.89 -17.33 -19.88
CA VAL A 58 50.18 -16.05 -20.54
C VAL A 58 49.25 -15.82 -21.74
N LEU A 59 48.99 -16.85 -22.55
CA LEU A 59 48.02 -16.74 -23.65
C LEU A 59 46.61 -16.43 -23.13
N ASN A 60 46.18 -17.08 -22.04
CA ASN A 60 44.86 -16.83 -21.46
C ASN A 60 44.72 -15.39 -20.96
N GLU A 61 45.75 -14.85 -20.31
CA GLU A 61 45.79 -13.48 -19.79
C GLU A 61 45.73 -12.46 -20.93
N GLN A 62 46.60 -12.59 -21.94
CA GLN A 62 46.60 -11.70 -23.11
C GLN A 62 45.30 -11.80 -23.91
N CYS A 63 44.81 -13.02 -24.16
CA CYS A 63 43.54 -13.23 -24.86
C CYS A 63 42.36 -12.64 -24.08
N ALA A 64 42.34 -12.76 -22.74
CA ALA A 64 41.29 -12.18 -21.92
C ALA A 64 41.30 -10.65 -21.98
N HIS A 65 42.49 -10.03 -21.98
CA HIS A 65 42.66 -8.59 -22.12
C HIS A 65 42.07 -8.08 -23.45
N ASP A 66 42.50 -8.66 -24.58
CA ASP A 66 42.06 -8.20 -25.91
C ASP A 66 40.56 -8.45 -26.15
N VAL A 67 40.05 -9.59 -25.68
CA VAL A 67 38.61 -9.90 -25.74
C VAL A 67 37.80 -8.90 -24.93
N ALA A 68 38.27 -8.49 -23.73
CA ALA A 68 37.57 -7.51 -22.92
C ALA A 68 37.43 -6.17 -23.63
N GLN A 69 38.50 -5.70 -24.29
CA GLN A 69 38.49 -4.48 -25.10
C GLN A 69 37.50 -4.57 -26.27
N GLU A 70 37.47 -5.70 -26.97
CA GLU A 70 36.56 -5.90 -28.10
C GLU A 70 35.09 -6.09 -27.67
N MET A 71 34.83 -6.69 -26.49
CA MET A 71 33.47 -6.75 -25.93
C MET A 71 32.92 -5.36 -25.65
N ILE A 72 33.72 -4.44 -25.07
CA ILE A 72 33.30 -3.06 -24.81
C ILE A 72 32.87 -2.36 -26.11
N LYS A 73 33.68 -2.50 -27.17
CA LYS A 73 33.37 -1.95 -28.49
C LYS A 73 32.09 -2.55 -29.06
N LEU A 74 31.93 -3.87 -29.00
CA LEU A 74 30.73 -4.56 -29.47
C LEU A 74 29.46 -4.10 -28.73
N TYR A 75 29.53 -3.81 -27.42
CA TYR A 75 28.37 -3.28 -26.69
C TYR A 75 27.92 -1.91 -27.20
N GLN A 76 28.85 -1.07 -27.68
CA GLN A 76 28.58 0.26 -28.23
C GLN A 76 28.12 0.23 -29.70
N GLU A 77 28.39 -0.84 -30.43
CA GLU A 77 27.97 -0.99 -31.81
C GLU A 77 26.43 -1.10 -31.92
N PRO A 78 25.82 -0.46 -32.96
CA PRO A 78 24.39 -0.55 -33.21
C PRO A 78 23.99 -2.01 -33.47
N LEU A 79 22.76 -2.33 -33.13
CA LEU A 79 22.22 -3.68 -33.36
C LEU A 79 22.12 -3.95 -34.87
N PRO A 80 22.58 -5.11 -35.34
CA PRO A 80 22.39 -5.49 -36.73
C PRO A 80 20.91 -5.77 -37.00
N GLU A 81 20.49 -5.58 -38.25
CA GLU A 81 19.13 -5.88 -38.69
C GLU A 81 18.78 -7.36 -38.52
N LYS A 82 19.75 -8.24 -38.81
CA LYS A 82 19.66 -9.70 -38.69
C LYS A 82 20.70 -10.21 -37.71
N ILE A 83 20.24 -11.01 -36.74
CA ILE A 83 21.10 -11.69 -35.77
C ILE A 83 21.04 -13.18 -36.11
N ASP A 84 22.00 -13.64 -36.91
CA ASP A 84 22.06 -15.00 -37.47
C ASP A 84 23.48 -15.60 -37.31
N SER A 85 23.74 -16.75 -37.93
CA SER A 85 25.04 -17.42 -37.91
C SER A 85 26.17 -16.59 -38.53
N SER A 86 25.85 -15.66 -39.44
CA SER A 86 26.82 -14.70 -39.98
C SER A 86 27.24 -13.72 -38.89
N TYR A 87 26.28 -13.17 -38.15
CA TYR A 87 26.57 -12.30 -37.01
C TYR A 87 27.30 -13.05 -35.88
N LEU A 88 26.98 -14.32 -35.63
CA LEU A 88 27.72 -15.16 -34.70
C LEU A 88 29.21 -15.29 -35.07
N LYS A 89 29.51 -15.53 -36.37
CA LYS A 89 30.88 -15.58 -36.88
C LYS A 89 31.55 -14.21 -36.80
N HIS A 90 30.82 -13.14 -37.08
CA HIS A 90 31.31 -11.76 -36.94
C HIS A 90 31.71 -11.45 -35.49
N ILE A 91 30.88 -11.78 -34.50
CA ILE A 91 31.22 -11.63 -33.08
C ILE A 91 32.52 -12.40 -32.78
N HIS A 92 32.61 -13.66 -33.20
CA HIS A 92 33.81 -14.46 -32.95
C HIS A 92 35.05 -13.84 -33.62
N GLN A 93 34.94 -13.36 -34.86
CA GLN A 93 36.00 -12.65 -35.54
C GLN A 93 36.43 -11.43 -34.73
N ARG A 94 35.49 -10.58 -34.32
CA ARG A 94 35.74 -9.36 -33.55
C ARG A 94 36.46 -9.65 -32.23
N LEU A 95 35.95 -10.61 -31.45
CA LEU A 95 36.52 -10.97 -30.15
C LEU A 95 37.94 -11.53 -30.25
N PHE A 96 38.24 -12.30 -31.30
CA PHE A 96 39.48 -13.08 -31.38
C PHE A 96 40.44 -12.65 -32.50
N ARG A 97 40.14 -11.59 -33.25
CA ARG A 97 40.96 -11.13 -34.40
C ARG A 97 42.41 -10.84 -34.04
N HIS A 98 42.68 -10.41 -32.81
CA HIS A 98 44.04 -10.12 -32.36
C HIS A 98 44.78 -11.37 -31.88
N THR A 99 44.04 -12.41 -31.47
CA THR A 99 44.60 -13.64 -30.89
C THR A 99 44.78 -14.76 -31.91
N PHE A 100 43.77 -15.07 -32.72
CA PHE A 100 43.75 -16.25 -33.58
C PHE A 100 43.63 -15.87 -35.06
N GLU A 101 44.35 -16.59 -35.93
CA GLU A 101 44.24 -16.42 -37.40
C GLU A 101 42.87 -16.89 -37.92
N TRP A 102 42.31 -17.94 -37.33
CA TRP A 102 41.01 -18.53 -37.68
C TRP A 102 39.83 -17.81 -37.03
N ALA A 103 40.00 -16.59 -36.50
CA ALA A 103 38.92 -15.84 -35.88
C ALA A 103 37.77 -15.60 -36.89
N GLY A 104 36.60 -16.18 -36.61
CA GLY A 104 35.40 -16.10 -37.46
C GLY A 104 35.14 -17.37 -38.27
N HIS A 105 36.10 -18.29 -38.32
CA HIS A 105 35.98 -19.57 -39.01
C HIS A 105 35.44 -20.66 -38.08
N THR A 106 34.45 -21.41 -38.56
CA THR A 106 33.89 -22.55 -37.84
C THR A 106 34.80 -23.78 -38.01
N ARG A 107 34.85 -24.61 -36.97
CA ARG A 107 35.81 -25.72 -36.88
C ARG A 107 35.57 -26.86 -37.88
N ASP A 108 34.38 -26.90 -38.47
CA ASP A 108 33.97 -27.89 -39.47
C ASP A 108 34.55 -27.59 -40.86
N THR A 109 35.04 -26.36 -41.07
CA THR A 109 35.72 -25.93 -42.28
C THR A 109 37.24 -26.10 -42.12
N SER A 110 37.93 -26.39 -43.23
CA SER A 110 39.40 -26.44 -43.23
C SER A 110 39.95 -25.02 -43.23
N PHE A 111 40.88 -24.71 -42.33
CA PHE A 111 41.55 -23.42 -42.22
C PHE A 111 43.04 -23.57 -42.52
N THR A 112 43.57 -22.76 -43.43
CA THR A 112 45.00 -22.73 -43.77
C THR A 112 45.69 -21.61 -43.00
N PHE A 113 46.65 -21.94 -42.15
CA PHE A 113 47.47 -20.99 -41.40
C PHE A 113 48.53 -20.33 -42.30
N LYS A 114 49.06 -19.18 -41.86
CA LYS A 114 50.17 -18.50 -42.53
C LYS A 114 51.44 -19.36 -42.66
N ASP A 115 51.61 -20.35 -41.79
CA ASP A 115 52.72 -21.32 -41.85
C ASP A 115 52.51 -22.46 -42.86
N GLY A 116 51.40 -22.42 -43.63
CA GLY A 116 51.06 -23.39 -44.66
C GLY A 116 50.38 -24.66 -44.14
N THR A 117 50.24 -24.84 -42.82
CA THR A 117 49.51 -25.98 -42.25
C THR A 117 48.01 -25.79 -42.35
N VAL A 118 47.25 -26.88 -42.54
CA VAL A 118 45.80 -26.86 -42.67
C VAL A 118 45.14 -27.60 -41.52
N ALA A 119 44.20 -26.98 -40.81
CA ALA A 119 43.53 -27.57 -39.66
C ALA A 119 42.01 -27.62 -39.82
N SER A 120 41.41 -28.68 -39.28
CA SER A 120 39.96 -28.81 -39.09
C SER A 120 39.70 -29.72 -37.87
N GLN A 121 38.57 -29.55 -37.19
CA GLN A 121 38.21 -30.34 -36.02
C GLN A 121 36.81 -30.94 -36.17
N SER A 122 36.75 -32.23 -36.50
CA SER A 122 35.49 -32.94 -36.71
C SER A 122 34.69 -33.16 -35.42
N GLU A 123 35.38 -33.59 -34.36
CA GLU A 123 34.75 -33.96 -33.09
C GLU A 123 35.45 -33.29 -31.92
N ILE A 124 34.68 -32.90 -30.90
CA ILE A 124 35.20 -32.35 -29.65
C ILE A 124 34.55 -33.11 -28.51
N LYS A 125 35.37 -33.64 -27.60
CA LYS A 125 34.94 -34.15 -26.30
C LYS A 125 35.63 -33.34 -25.21
N ARG A 126 34.85 -32.84 -24.25
CA ARG A 126 35.35 -32.14 -23.06
C ARG A 126 35.10 -33.05 -21.85
N LYS A 127 35.95 -32.98 -20.83
CA LYS A 127 35.88 -33.88 -19.67
C LYS A 127 34.62 -33.64 -18.82
N GLU A 128 34.11 -32.42 -18.91
CA GLU A 128 32.96 -31.92 -18.18
C GLU A 128 31.62 -32.52 -18.67
N PHE A 129 31.61 -33.17 -19.85
CA PHE A 129 30.41 -33.72 -20.47
C PHE A 129 30.62 -35.20 -20.82
N LYS A 130 29.59 -36.02 -20.61
CA LYS A 130 29.59 -37.42 -21.06
C LYS A 130 29.39 -37.48 -22.58
N THR A 131 28.46 -36.69 -23.09
CA THR A 131 28.11 -36.60 -24.50
C THR A 131 29.12 -35.73 -25.26
N PRO A 132 29.68 -36.20 -26.39
CA PRO A 132 30.54 -35.37 -27.23
C PRO A 132 29.73 -34.23 -27.89
N PHE A 133 30.40 -33.14 -28.24
CA PHE A 133 29.77 -32.07 -29.03
C PHE A 133 29.47 -32.56 -30.46
N ALA A 134 28.61 -31.82 -31.18
CA ALA A 134 28.16 -32.15 -32.52
C ALA A 134 29.33 -32.48 -33.50
N SER A 135 29.12 -33.40 -34.45
CA SER A 135 30.10 -33.61 -35.53
C SER A 135 30.10 -32.45 -36.53
N SER A 136 31.15 -32.31 -37.36
CA SER A 136 31.23 -31.26 -38.41
C SER A 136 29.97 -31.15 -39.29
N LYS A 137 29.37 -32.28 -39.68
CA LYS A 137 28.13 -32.30 -40.47
C LYS A 137 26.98 -31.65 -39.69
N LYS A 138 26.81 -32.03 -38.42
CA LYS A 138 25.78 -31.50 -37.53
C LYS A 138 26.00 -30.02 -37.16
N VAL A 139 27.24 -29.52 -37.19
CA VAL A 139 27.52 -28.08 -37.03
C VAL A 139 26.92 -27.27 -38.17
N ARG A 140 27.12 -27.69 -39.43
CA ARG A 140 26.54 -26.99 -40.60
C ARG A 140 25.03 -27.02 -40.61
N GLU A 141 24.45 -28.19 -40.38
CA GLU A 141 22.99 -28.36 -40.31
C GLU A 141 22.40 -27.54 -39.17
N GLY A 142 23.04 -27.54 -38.00
CA GLY A 142 22.59 -26.79 -36.84
C GLY A 142 22.65 -25.27 -37.02
N LEU A 143 23.68 -24.74 -37.68
CA LEU A 143 23.76 -23.30 -37.98
C LEU A 143 22.69 -22.87 -39.00
N LYS A 144 22.41 -23.71 -40.02
CA LYS A 144 21.32 -23.46 -40.95
C LYS A 144 19.95 -23.48 -40.24
N ASN A 145 19.75 -24.44 -39.33
CA ASN A 145 18.52 -24.51 -38.54
C ASN A 145 18.37 -23.31 -37.59
N LEU A 146 19.46 -22.85 -36.96
CA LEU A 146 19.48 -21.62 -36.16
C LEU A 146 18.97 -20.43 -36.97
N ASP A 147 19.50 -20.23 -38.18
CA ASP A 147 19.13 -19.12 -39.06
C ASP A 147 17.67 -19.22 -39.51
N GLN A 148 17.21 -20.43 -39.82
CA GLN A 148 15.81 -20.69 -40.19
C GLN A 148 14.86 -20.36 -39.04
N VAL A 149 15.09 -20.88 -37.84
CA VAL A 149 14.24 -20.61 -36.66
C VAL A 149 14.22 -19.12 -36.33
N LEU A 150 15.37 -18.45 -36.37
CA LEU A 150 15.44 -17.00 -36.12
C LEU A 150 14.70 -16.20 -37.19
N SER A 151 14.77 -16.58 -38.46
CA SER A 151 14.01 -15.92 -39.51
C SER A 151 12.50 -16.14 -39.38
N GLU A 152 12.06 -17.36 -39.09
CA GLU A 152 10.64 -17.73 -38.96
C GLU A 152 9.97 -17.07 -37.74
N THR A 153 10.74 -16.83 -36.68
CA THR A 153 10.28 -16.19 -35.45
C THR A 153 10.51 -14.67 -35.42
N ASN A 154 10.79 -14.04 -36.57
CA ASN A 154 11.10 -12.62 -36.67
C ASN A 154 12.20 -12.17 -35.68
N TYR A 155 13.24 -12.99 -35.54
CA TYR A 155 14.36 -12.80 -34.61
C TYR A 155 13.91 -12.64 -33.15
N LEU A 156 12.83 -13.36 -32.78
CA LEU A 156 12.19 -13.33 -31.48
C LEU A 156 11.57 -11.96 -31.09
N LYS A 157 11.41 -11.04 -32.05
CA LYS A 157 10.79 -9.73 -31.81
C LYS A 157 9.29 -9.86 -31.64
N GLY A 158 8.72 -9.03 -30.75
CA GLY A 158 7.28 -8.98 -30.48
C GLY A 158 6.76 -10.12 -29.59
N LEU A 159 7.65 -10.96 -29.05
CA LEU A 159 7.30 -12.00 -28.09
C LEU A 159 7.20 -11.43 -26.68
N THR A 160 6.37 -12.06 -25.84
CA THR A 160 6.44 -11.83 -24.41
C THR A 160 7.76 -12.37 -23.86
N ARG A 161 8.17 -11.87 -22.69
CA ARG A 161 9.41 -12.35 -22.04
C ARG A 161 9.41 -13.87 -21.79
N LYS A 162 8.26 -14.45 -21.45
CA LYS A 162 8.11 -15.89 -21.19
C LYS A 162 8.31 -16.71 -22.47
N GLU A 163 7.70 -16.29 -23.57
CA GLU A 163 7.90 -16.91 -24.89
C GLU A 163 9.34 -16.73 -25.37
N PHE A 164 9.92 -15.54 -25.21
CA PHE A 164 11.32 -15.27 -25.54
C PHE A 164 12.27 -16.23 -24.80
N VAL A 165 12.07 -16.42 -23.48
CA VAL A 165 12.86 -17.35 -22.67
C VAL A 165 12.68 -18.79 -23.16
N GLU A 166 11.47 -19.20 -23.51
CA GLU A 166 11.18 -20.54 -24.06
C GLU A 166 11.97 -20.81 -25.35
N TYR A 167 11.82 -19.95 -26.34
CA TYR A 167 12.54 -20.09 -27.62
C TYR A 167 14.07 -20.00 -27.43
N THR A 168 14.53 -19.03 -26.64
CA THR A 168 15.97 -18.82 -26.39
C THR A 168 16.59 -20.02 -25.69
N THR A 169 15.86 -20.72 -24.81
CA THR A 169 16.35 -21.93 -24.12
C THR A 169 16.79 -22.98 -25.13
N GLY A 170 15.92 -23.33 -26.08
CA GLY A 170 16.22 -24.32 -27.12
C GLY A 170 17.39 -23.88 -28.02
N LEU A 171 17.38 -22.62 -28.45
CA LEU A 171 18.46 -22.06 -29.29
C LEU A 171 19.81 -22.10 -28.58
N MET A 172 19.85 -21.75 -27.29
CA MET A 172 21.09 -21.69 -26.51
C MET A 172 21.66 -23.08 -26.24
N ILE A 173 20.80 -24.06 -25.90
CA ILE A 173 21.21 -25.46 -25.74
C ILE A 173 21.77 -26.01 -27.06
N ASN A 174 21.05 -25.80 -28.16
CA ASN A 174 21.49 -26.24 -29.49
C ASN A 174 22.82 -25.62 -29.88
N LEU A 175 22.98 -24.31 -29.71
CA LEU A 175 24.23 -23.61 -30.03
C LEU A 175 25.39 -24.04 -29.12
N HIS A 176 25.12 -24.33 -27.84
CA HIS A 176 26.13 -24.88 -26.94
C HIS A 176 26.60 -26.26 -27.39
N HIS A 177 25.67 -27.16 -27.74
CA HIS A 177 25.97 -28.50 -28.24
C HIS A 177 26.65 -28.50 -29.62
N MET A 178 26.31 -27.56 -30.51
CA MET A 178 27.00 -27.37 -31.79
C MET A 178 28.50 -27.10 -31.59
N HIS A 179 28.84 -26.22 -30.64
CA HIS A 179 30.21 -25.80 -30.36
C HIS A 179 30.97 -25.39 -31.65
N PRO A 180 30.46 -24.40 -32.41
CA PRO A 180 30.84 -24.19 -33.81
C PRO A 180 32.29 -23.74 -34.03
N PHE A 181 32.96 -23.16 -33.03
CA PHE A 181 34.34 -22.68 -33.14
C PHE A 181 35.33 -23.60 -32.44
N ARG A 182 36.62 -23.49 -32.77
CA ARG A 182 37.68 -24.26 -32.11
C ARG A 182 37.87 -23.87 -30.65
N GLU A 183 37.82 -22.59 -30.33
CA GLU A 183 37.88 -22.02 -28.98
C GLU A 183 37.08 -20.72 -28.95
N GLY A 184 36.66 -20.24 -27.78
CA GLY A 184 35.95 -18.96 -27.66
C GLY A 184 34.42 -19.04 -27.69
N ASN A 185 33.84 -20.22 -27.93
CA ASN A 185 32.39 -20.46 -28.06
C ASN A 185 31.55 -19.77 -26.96
N ARG A 186 31.92 -19.94 -25.69
CA ARG A 186 31.14 -19.38 -24.56
C ARG A 186 31.02 -17.85 -24.61
N ARG A 187 32.10 -17.15 -24.99
CA ARG A 187 32.13 -15.69 -25.04
C ARG A 187 31.34 -15.17 -26.24
N THR A 188 31.48 -15.83 -27.38
CA THR A 188 30.70 -15.52 -28.59
C THR A 188 29.21 -15.78 -28.38
N GLN A 189 28.83 -16.93 -27.82
CA GLN A 189 27.44 -17.29 -27.52
C GLN A 189 26.78 -16.29 -26.58
N ARG A 190 27.49 -15.92 -25.50
CA ARG A 190 27.01 -14.91 -24.55
C ARG A 190 26.67 -13.60 -25.26
N MET A 191 27.63 -13.04 -26.00
CA MET A 191 27.42 -11.78 -26.71
C MET A 191 26.31 -11.89 -27.76
N PHE A 192 26.22 -13.02 -28.47
CA PHE A 192 25.16 -13.28 -29.45
C PHE A 192 23.77 -13.23 -28.81
N PHE A 193 23.56 -13.93 -27.69
CA PHE A 193 22.25 -13.93 -27.02
C PHE A 193 21.94 -12.62 -26.29
N GLU A 194 22.94 -11.92 -25.77
CA GLU A 194 22.75 -10.56 -25.21
C GLU A 194 22.27 -9.59 -26.30
N LYS A 195 22.90 -9.60 -27.49
CA LYS A 195 22.49 -8.77 -28.62
C LYS A 195 21.13 -9.20 -29.20
N LEU A 196 20.85 -10.50 -29.25
CA LEU A 196 19.55 -11.02 -29.67
C LEU A 196 18.44 -10.54 -28.74
N ALA A 197 18.64 -10.66 -27.43
CA ALA A 197 17.69 -10.16 -26.43
C ALA A 197 17.45 -8.67 -26.60
N GLN A 198 18.54 -7.88 -26.73
CA GLN A 198 18.45 -6.43 -26.92
C GLN A 198 17.66 -6.04 -28.17
N SER A 199 17.87 -6.75 -29.29
CA SER A 199 17.13 -6.54 -30.56
C SER A 199 15.65 -6.95 -30.46
N ALA A 200 15.33 -7.93 -29.61
CA ALA A 200 13.97 -8.38 -29.34
C ALA A 200 13.22 -7.51 -28.31
N GLY A 201 13.86 -6.52 -27.69
CA GLY A 201 13.26 -5.70 -26.63
C GLY A 201 13.34 -6.33 -25.22
N HIS A 202 14.21 -7.32 -25.04
CA HIS A 202 14.48 -7.98 -23.76
C HIS A 202 15.93 -7.71 -23.31
N ASN A 203 16.28 -8.21 -22.12
CA ASN A 203 17.63 -8.15 -21.60
C ASN A 203 18.06 -9.54 -21.10
N LEU A 204 19.37 -9.84 -21.15
CA LEU A 204 19.96 -11.02 -20.54
C LEU A 204 21.27 -10.63 -19.85
N ASP A 205 21.32 -10.72 -18.52
CA ASP A 205 22.51 -10.35 -17.76
C ASP A 205 23.30 -11.58 -17.28
N PHE A 206 24.13 -12.13 -18.17
CA PHE A 206 24.96 -13.31 -17.85
C PHE A 206 26.07 -13.04 -16.81
N SER A 207 26.29 -11.79 -16.40
CA SER A 207 27.24 -11.45 -15.34
C SER A 207 26.77 -11.95 -13.96
N LEU A 208 25.46 -12.16 -13.80
CA LEU A 208 24.83 -12.59 -12.55
C LEU A 208 24.85 -14.11 -12.34
N VAL A 209 25.32 -14.86 -13.33
CA VAL A 209 25.26 -16.32 -13.31
C VAL A 209 26.64 -16.89 -12.93
N PRO A 210 26.75 -17.58 -11.78
CA PRO A 210 27.99 -18.20 -11.35
C PRO A 210 28.47 -19.30 -12.31
N ARG A 211 29.78 -19.54 -12.38
CA ARG A 211 30.40 -20.59 -13.20
C ARG A 211 29.84 -21.98 -12.91
N LYS A 212 29.63 -22.32 -11.63
CA LYS A 212 29.06 -23.62 -11.23
C LYS A 212 27.64 -23.80 -11.79
N ARG A 213 26.80 -22.76 -11.75
CA ARG A 213 25.45 -22.78 -12.33
C ARG A 213 25.50 -22.90 -13.85
N LYS A 214 26.37 -22.15 -14.53
CA LYS A 214 26.58 -22.27 -16.00
C LYS A 214 26.95 -23.70 -16.40
N LEU A 215 27.87 -24.33 -15.67
CA LEU A 215 28.25 -25.72 -15.96
C LEU A 215 27.08 -26.67 -15.73
N PHE A 216 26.44 -26.57 -14.56
CA PHE A 216 25.31 -27.43 -14.18
C PHE A 216 24.20 -27.42 -15.23
N VAL A 217 23.73 -26.24 -15.67
CA VAL A 217 22.62 -26.17 -16.63
C VAL A 217 22.97 -26.77 -18.00
N ASN A 218 24.23 -26.67 -18.42
CA ASN A 218 24.66 -27.22 -19.70
C ASN A 218 24.81 -28.74 -19.63
N VAL A 219 25.29 -29.27 -18.49
CA VAL A 219 25.35 -30.72 -18.24
C VAL A 219 23.95 -31.31 -18.20
N GLU A 220 23.02 -30.71 -17.46
CA GLU A 220 21.62 -31.16 -17.41
C GLU A 220 20.98 -31.19 -18.81
N ALA A 221 21.17 -30.13 -19.59
CA ALA A 221 20.61 -30.05 -20.94
C ALA A 221 21.23 -31.07 -21.91
N ILE A 222 22.56 -31.25 -21.88
CA ILE A 222 23.26 -32.09 -22.87
C ILE A 222 23.30 -33.56 -22.47
N ASP A 223 23.67 -33.87 -21.23
CA ASP A 223 23.87 -35.25 -20.78
C ASP A 223 22.57 -35.90 -20.29
N HIS A 224 21.62 -35.10 -19.80
CA HIS A 224 20.35 -35.60 -19.24
C HIS A 224 19.11 -35.18 -20.04
N GLY A 225 19.27 -34.36 -21.09
CA GLY A 225 18.15 -33.91 -21.93
C GLY A 225 17.16 -33.00 -21.20
N ASN A 226 17.56 -32.37 -20.09
CA ASN A 226 16.69 -31.59 -19.22
C ASN A 226 16.89 -30.07 -19.45
N PRO A 227 15.97 -29.38 -20.16
CA PRO A 227 16.12 -27.94 -20.46
C PRO A 227 15.71 -27.03 -19.30
N GLU A 228 14.98 -27.53 -18.30
CA GLU A 228 14.38 -26.72 -17.24
C GLU A 228 15.39 -25.88 -16.43
N PRO A 229 16.58 -26.39 -16.07
CA PRO A 229 17.60 -25.58 -15.41
C PRO A 229 18.10 -24.40 -16.25
N MET A 230 18.20 -24.58 -17.58
CA MET A 230 18.59 -23.52 -18.51
C MET A 230 17.49 -22.46 -18.63
N LYS A 231 16.24 -22.90 -18.79
CA LYS A 231 15.06 -22.03 -18.80
C LYS A 231 14.99 -21.18 -17.54
N HIS A 232 15.19 -21.79 -16.37
CA HIS A 232 15.22 -21.08 -15.10
C HIS A 232 16.38 -20.07 -15.00
N LEU A 233 17.56 -20.40 -15.54
CA LEU A 233 18.67 -19.45 -15.62
C LEU A 233 18.32 -18.24 -16.49
N LEU A 234 17.70 -18.46 -17.65
CA LEU A 234 17.29 -17.38 -18.56
C LEU A 234 16.16 -16.53 -17.96
N GLU A 235 15.22 -17.14 -17.22
CA GLU A 235 14.22 -16.42 -16.43
C GLU A 235 14.87 -15.47 -15.43
N ASP A 236 15.82 -15.96 -14.63
CA ASP A 236 16.51 -15.18 -13.60
C ASP A 236 17.24 -13.95 -14.14
N ILE A 237 17.85 -14.07 -15.33
CA ILE A 237 18.67 -13.00 -15.92
C ILE A 237 17.92 -12.12 -16.92
N SER A 238 16.68 -12.47 -17.27
CA SER A 238 15.80 -11.67 -18.13
C SER A 238 14.74 -10.91 -17.38
N ASN A 239 14.30 -11.42 -16.23
CA ASN A 239 13.27 -10.79 -15.41
C ASN A 239 13.88 -9.61 -14.62
N PRO A 240 13.42 -8.36 -14.84
CA PRO A 240 14.00 -7.18 -14.21
C PRO A 240 14.01 -7.24 -12.68
N GLU A 241 12.96 -7.81 -12.07
CA GLU A 241 12.84 -7.93 -10.61
C GLU A 241 13.81 -8.97 -10.03
N LYS A 242 14.04 -10.07 -10.76
CA LYS A 242 15.02 -11.11 -10.36
C LYS A 242 16.44 -10.63 -10.57
N VAL A 243 16.70 -9.97 -11.70
CA VAL A 243 17.97 -9.32 -12.02
C VAL A 243 18.37 -8.32 -10.93
N LEU A 244 17.43 -7.50 -10.45
CA LEU A 244 17.66 -6.54 -9.37
C LEU A 244 18.19 -7.22 -8.10
N VAL A 245 17.47 -8.22 -7.59
CA VAL A 245 17.85 -8.88 -6.32
C VAL A 245 19.12 -9.72 -6.47
N LEU A 246 19.36 -10.32 -7.65
CA LEU A 246 20.59 -11.06 -7.94
C LEU A 246 21.81 -10.13 -8.07
N LYS A 247 21.63 -8.92 -8.61
CA LYS A 247 22.67 -7.88 -8.62
C LYS A 247 23.06 -7.46 -7.21
N GLU A 248 22.06 -7.15 -6.40
CA GLU A 248 22.24 -6.77 -5.00
C GLU A 248 22.99 -7.88 -4.22
N PHE A 249 22.54 -9.13 -4.36
CA PHE A 249 23.23 -10.30 -3.80
C PHE A 249 24.69 -10.39 -4.26
N THR A 250 24.93 -10.27 -5.57
CA THR A 250 26.28 -10.43 -6.14
C THR A 250 27.23 -9.33 -5.66
N ASN A 251 26.74 -8.10 -5.52
CA ASN A 251 27.52 -6.99 -4.99
C ASN A 251 27.83 -7.18 -3.51
N ALA A 252 26.83 -7.57 -2.69
CA ALA A 252 27.02 -7.85 -1.27
C ALA A 252 28.05 -8.97 -1.04
N MET A 253 27.99 -10.06 -1.82
CA MET A 253 28.98 -11.14 -1.71
C MET A 253 30.39 -10.66 -2.05
N ARG A 254 30.52 -9.80 -3.07
CA ARG A 254 31.81 -9.20 -3.46
C ARG A 254 32.39 -8.33 -2.34
N GLU A 255 31.56 -7.50 -1.71
CA GLU A 255 31.97 -6.63 -0.59
C GLU A 255 32.42 -7.46 0.63
N LEU A 256 31.79 -8.60 0.86
CA LEU A 256 32.19 -9.56 1.90
C LEU A 256 33.43 -10.39 1.55
N GLY A 257 34.02 -10.20 0.37
CA GLY A 257 35.16 -10.99 -0.11
C GLY A 257 34.81 -12.45 -0.40
N LEU A 258 33.52 -12.77 -0.56
CA LEU A 258 33.04 -14.10 -0.90
C LEU A 258 32.90 -14.22 -2.42
N ASP A 259 33.56 -15.21 -3.00
CA ASP A 259 33.48 -15.52 -4.43
C ASP A 259 32.68 -16.80 -4.69
N GLU A 260 32.49 -17.13 -5.97
CA GLU A 260 31.72 -18.30 -6.42
C GLU A 260 32.25 -19.66 -5.89
N ARG A 261 33.46 -19.70 -5.31
CA ARG A 261 34.01 -20.88 -4.64
C ARG A 261 33.37 -21.07 -3.27
N ASN A 262 32.96 -19.99 -2.60
CA ASN A 262 32.43 -19.99 -1.23
C ASN A 262 31.00 -20.50 -1.11
N TYR A 263 30.21 -20.49 -2.19
CA TYR A 263 28.83 -21.00 -2.19
C TYR A 263 28.57 -21.96 -3.35
N ARG A 264 27.56 -22.85 -3.21
CA ARG A 264 27.22 -23.84 -4.24
C ARG A 264 26.42 -23.21 -5.38
N PHE A 265 25.29 -22.61 -5.03
CA PHE A 265 24.35 -22.00 -5.96
C PHE A 265 23.74 -20.74 -5.34
N ALA A 266 23.55 -19.72 -6.17
CA ALA A 266 22.66 -18.60 -5.90
C ALA A 266 21.65 -18.53 -7.05
N VAL A 267 20.37 -18.58 -6.71
CA VAL A 267 19.27 -18.56 -7.68
C VAL A 267 18.16 -17.66 -7.17
N ALA A 268 17.45 -16.98 -8.06
CA ALA A 268 16.23 -16.30 -7.62
C ALA A 268 15.17 -17.36 -7.30
N ALA A 269 14.26 -17.02 -6.39
CA ALA A 269 13.14 -17.89 -6.06
C ALA A 269 12.27 -18.14 -7.31
N LYS A 270 11.92 -19.40 -7.55
CA LYS A 270 10.95 -19.80 -8.58
C LYS A 270 9.56 -19.47 -8.09
N ASP A 271 8.80 -18.80 -8.95
CA ASP A 271 7.41 -18.47 -8.75
C ASP A 271 6.63 -19.74 -8.35
N GLY A 272 5.80 -19.64 -7.31
CA GLY A 272 4.94 -20.71 -6.81
C GLY A 272 5.66 -21.79 -5.99
N GLN A 273 6.99 -21.74 -5.91
CA GLN A 273 7.75 -22.69 -5.14
C GLN A 273 7.90 -22.24 -3.68
N THR A 274 7.73 -23.19 -2.77
CA THR A 274 8.01 -23.03 -1.33
C THR A 274 9.44 -23.46 -0.99
N TYR A 275 10.07 -22.68 -0.13
CA TYR A 275 11.43 -22.85 0.33
C TYR A 275 11.48 -22.81 1.86
N ASP A 276 11.88 -23.93 2.46
CA ASP A 276 12.15 -24.02 3.90
C ASP A 276 13.65 -23.94 4.14
N GLY A 277 14.08 -22.95 4.92
CA GLY A 277 15.50 -22.74 5.16
C GLY A 277 15.80 -21.75 6.26
N ILE A 278 17.06 -21.33 6.31
CA ILE A 278 17.56 -20.37 7.28
C ILE A 278 17.66 -19.00 6.64
N TYR A 279 17.01 -18.00 7.24
CA TYR A 279 17.13 -16.62 6.80
C TYR A 279 18.55 -16.11 7.03
N ARG A 280 19.21 -15.64 5.97
CA ARG A 280 20.61 -15.16 6.00
C ARG A 280 20.72 -13.64 5.94
N GLY A 281 19.59 -12.94 5.99
CA GLY A 281 19.53 -11.50 5.94
C GLY A 281 18.98 -10.97 4.63
N ALA A 282 19.11 -9.66 4.49
CA ALA A 282 18.42 -8.86 3.50
C ALA A 282 19.21 -7.59 3.18
N GLY A 283 19.12 -7.13 1.94
CA GLY A 283 19.54 -5.79 1.54
C GLY A 283 18.32 -4.91 1.27
N ASP A 284 18.46 -3.90 0.43
CA ASP A 284 17.40 -2.92 0.15
C ASP A 284 16.17 -3.52 -0.55
N ASN A 285 16.38 -4.49 -1.43
CA ASN A 285 15.31 -5.07 -2.26
C ASN A 285 15.24 -6.59 -2.12
N GLY A 286 16.39 -7.24 -1.93
CA GLY A 286 16.49 -8.68 -1.85
C GLY A 286 16.50 -9.19 -0.42
N PHE A 287 16.15 -10.46 -0.26
CA PHE A 287 16.49 -11.23 0.92
C PHE A 287 17.01 -12.61 0.51
N MET A 288 17.66 -13.30 1.45
CA MET A 288 18.38 -14.53 1.20
C MET A 288 17.95 -15.63 2.18
N ILE A 289 17.64 -16.81 1.64
CA ILE A 289 17.41 -18.04 2.40
C ILE A 289 18.48 -19.06 2.03
N ASP A 290 19.10 -19.69 3.02
CA ASP A 290 19.95 -20.86 2.83
C ASP A 290 19.12 -22.14 2.91
N VAL A 291 19.00 -22.82 1.76
CA VAL A 291 18.30 -24.10 1.60
C VAL A 291 19.36 -25.16 1.27
N LYS A 292 19.82 -25.88 2.30
CA LYS A 292 20.81 -26.97 2.18
C LYS A 292 22.09 -26.55 1.43
N GLY A 293 22.58 -25.33 1.67
CA GLY A 293 23.77 -24.77 1.04
C GLY A 293 23.54 -24.10 -0.32
N THR A 294 22.29 -24.01 -0.77
CA THR A 294 21.88 -23.20 -1.92
C THR A 294 21.23 -21.91 -1.43
N PHE A 295 21.73 -20.77 -1.88
CA PHE A 295 21.13 -19.48 -1.59
C PHE A 295 19.98 -19.21 -2.55
N ILE A 296 18.78 -19.13 -1.98
CA ILE A 296 17.57 -18.69 -2.65
C ILE A 296 17.42 -17.20 -2.38
N VAL A 297 17.42 -16.41 -3.45
CA VAL A 297 17.30 -14.95 -3.39
C VAL A 297 15.85 -14.58 -3.72
N GLY A 298 15.15 -14.01 -2.76
CA GLY A 298 13.77 -13.53 -2.91
C GLY A 298 13.69 -12.01 -2.98
N ASN A 299 12.57 -11.48 -3.47
CA ASN A 299 12.27 -10.05 -3.41
C ASN A 299 11.49 -9.76 -2.13
N LYS A 300 11.94 -8.77 -1.34
CA LYS A 300 11.30 -8.38 -0.09
C LYS A 300 9.83 -8.03 -0.25
N LYS A 301 9.40 -7.49 -1.39
CA LYS A 301 7.99 -7.16 -1.61
C LYS A 301 7.06 -8.38 -1.53
N HIS A 302 7.61 -9.60 -1.58
CA HIS A 302 6.87 -10.85 -1.45
C HIS A 302 6.83 -11.39 0.00
N LEU A 303 7.54 -10.76 0.93
CA LEU A 303 7.41 -11.03 2.36
C LEU A 303 6.29 -10.16 2.92
N SER A 304 5.63 -10.63 3.98
CA SER A 304 4.68 -9.77 4.70
C SER A 304 5.45 -8.62 5.39
N PRO A 305 4.80 -7.47 5.62
CA PRO A 305 5.37 -6.39 6.43
C PRO A 305 5.90 -6.86 7.78
N GLU A 306 5.14 -7.74 8.45
CA GLU A 306 5.49 -8.35 9.73
C GLU A 306 6.80 -9.14 9.61
N GLN A 307 6.94 -10.00 8.59
CA GLN A 307 8.16 -10.76 8.35
C GLN A 307 9.36 -9.85 8.14
N ILE A 308 9.22 -8.78 7.34
CA ILE A 308 10.32 -7.84 7.07
C ILE A 308 10.79 -7.13 8.34
N LYS A 309 9.87 -6.81 9.26
CA LYS A 309 10.17 -6.10 10.51
C LYS A 309 10.74 -7.01 11.60
N THR A 310 10.37 -8.30 11.59
CA THR A 310 10.67 -9.22 12.70
C THR A 310 11.79 -10.22 12.42
N LEU A 311 12.01 -10.61 11.17
CA LEU A 311 13.00 -11.63 10.80
C LEU A 311 14.43 -11.20 11.15
N LYS A 312 15.13 -12.08 11.86
CA LYS A 312 16.54 -11.94 12.23
C LYS A 312 17.38 -13.01 11.54
N ILE A 313 18.65 -12.69 11.30
CA ILE A 313 19.60 -13.64 10.72
C ILE A 313 19.68 -14.87 11.63
N GLY A 314 19.49 -16.06 11.05
CA GLY A 314 19.46 -17.33 11.76
C GLY A 314 18.05 -17.90 11.98
N ASP A 315 17.00 -17.10 11.79
CA ASP A 315 15.62 -17.57 11.92
C ASP A 315 15.28 -18.63 10.87
N ARG A 316 14.46 -19.61 11.25
CA ARG A 316 13.84 -20.54 10.28
C ARG A 316 12.67 -19.84 9.61
N ILE A 317 12.62 -19.94 8.29
CA ILE A 317 11.54 -19.37 7.49
C ILE A 317 11.06 -20.39 6.46
N SER A 318 9.74 -20.42 6.25
CA SER A 318 9.10 -21.03 5.09
C SER A 318 8.59 -19.91 4.20
N PHE A 319 9.13 -19.82 2.98
CA PHE A 319 8.80 -18.77 2.02
C PHE A 319 8.27 -19.37 0.73
N THR A 320 7.08 -18.95 0.32
CA THR A 320 6.50 -19.29 -0.99
C THR A 320 6.59 -18.07 -1.88
N ALA A 321 7.31 -18.19 -3.01
CA ALA A 321 7.30 -17.12 -3.99
C ALA A 321 5.92 -17.04 -4.65
N PRO A 322 5.29 -15.86 -4.76
CA PRO A 322 3.98 -15.73 -5.39
C PRO A 322 4.04 -16.10 -6.89
N MET A 323 2.92 -16.51 -7.47
CA MET A 323 2.83 -16.67 -8.92
C MET A 323 2.89 -15.29 -9.59
N ALA A 324 3.46 -15.21 -10.79
CA ALA A 324 3.50 -13.97 -11.57
C ALA A 324 2.11 -13.35 -11.80
N GLU A 325 1.06 -14.20 -11.83
CA GLU A 325 -0.34 -13.85 -11.99
C GLU A 325 -0.98 -13.30 -10.70
N ASP A 326 -0.43 -13.63 -9.52
CA ASP A 326 -0.93 -13.18 -8.21
C ASP A 326 -0.39 -11.79 -7.81
N LEU A 327 0.55 -11.23 -8.59
CA LEU A 327 1.41 -10.14 -8.15
C LEU A 327 0.92 -8.71 -8.42
N GLN A 328 -0.31 -8.49 -8.87
CA GLN A 328 -0.65 -7.19 -9.47
C GLN A 328 -2.00 -6.59 -9.07
N GLN A 329 -2.29 -6.47 -7.77
CA GLN A 329 -3.29 -5.48 -7.36
C GLN A 329 -2.84 -4.64 -6.17
N THR A 330 -2.06 -5.14 -5.21
CA THR A 330 -1.81 -4.38 -3.97
C THR A 330 -0.52 -3.56 -3.95
N LEU A 331 -0.63 -2.26 -3.69
CA LEU A 331 0.48 -1.31 -3.52
C LEU A 331 1.02 -1.30 -2.08
N ILE A 332 0.13 -1.27 -1.08
CA ILE A 332 0.49 -1.38 0.34
C ILE A 332 -0.38 -2.49 0.96
N PRO A 333 0.20 -3.62 1.38
CA PRO A 333 -0.56 -4.69 1.99
C PRO A 333 -1.10 -4.29 3.38
N GLY A 334 -2.24 -4.87 3.73
CA GLY A 334 -2.75 -4.82 5.10
C GLY A 334 -1.86 -5.63 6.04
N GLU A 335 -1.63 -5.12 7.25
CA GLU A 335 -0.82 -5.75 8.28
C GLU A 335 -1.63 -5.83 9.58
N LYS A 336 -1.64 -7.03 10.20
CA LYS A 336 -2.22 -7.22 11.52
C LYS A 336 -1.19 -6.83 12.57
N VAL A 337 -1.36 -5.66 13.18
CA VAL A 337 -0.53 -5.24 14.29
C VAL A 337 -0.97 -6.01 15.56
N PRO A 338 -0.07 -6.74 16.23
CA PRO A 338 -0.44 -7.51 17.42
C PRO A 338 -0.97 -6.60 18.55
N SER A 339 -1.83 -7.14 19.40
CA SER A 339 -2.28 -6.43 20.61
C SER A 339 -1.12 -6.24 21.59
N LEU A 340 -1.12 -5.12 22.32
CA LEU A 340 -0.11 -4.86 23.34
C LEU A 340 -0.16 -5.91 24.45
N THR A 341 1.00 -6.30 24.96
CA THR A 341 1.07 -7.13 26.17
C THR A 341 0.79 -6.30 27.42
N ARG A 342 0.54 -6.96 28.55
CA ARG A 342 0.33 -6.28 29.84
C ARG A 342 1.55 -5.46 30.23
N GLU A 343 2.74 -6.01 29.99
CA GLU A 343 4.02 -5.38 30.30
C GLU A 343 4.26 -4.13 29.45
N GLU A 344 3.92 -4.17 28.15
CA GLU A 344 4.05 -3.01 27.26
C GLU A 344 3.10 -1.87 27.65
N ILE A 345 1.86 -2.21 28.06
CA ILE A 345 0.89 -1.22 28.56
C ILE A 345 1.42 -0.61 29.85
N ALA A 346 1.88 -1.44 30.79
CA ALA A 346 2.43 -0.99 32.07
C ALA A 346 3.62 -0.05 31.88
N GLU A 347 4.58 -0.41 31.02
CA GLU A 347 5.74 0.42 30.73
C GLU A 347 5.34 1.79 30.17
N ARG A 348 4.42 1.83 29.20
CA ARG A 348 3.98 3.08 28.57
C ARG A 348 3.23 4.00 29.55
N VAL A 349 2.32 3.45 30.36
CA VAL A 349 1.58 4.21 31.37
C VAL A 349 2.54 4.77 32.44
N GLN A 350 3.50 3.97 32.91
CA GLN A 350 4.48 4.40 33.90
C GLN A 350 5.43 5.49 33.37
N ASN A 351 5.69 5.49 32.07
CA ASN A 351 6.49 6.50 31.39
C ASN A 351 5.69 7.75 30.99
N SER A 352 4.38 7.80 31.25
CA SER A 352 3.57 8.98 30.98
C SER A 352 3.98 10.16 31.86
N PRO A 353 4.18 11.38 31.29
CA PRO A 353 4.52 12.57 32.06
C PRO A 353 3.49 12.90 33.16
N LEU A 354 2.20 12.61 32.93
CA LEU A 354 1.13 12.86 33.90
C LEU A 354 1.25 11.93 35.11
N VAL A 355 1.44 10.63 34.86
CA VAL A 355 1.58 9.62 35.92
C VAL A 355 2.86 9.85 36.73
N GLN A 356 3.97 10.21 36.07
CA GLN A 356 5.22 10.56 36.76
C GLN A 356 5.06 11.81 37.64
N ARG A 357 4.32 12.82 37.17
CA ARG A 357 4.01 14.02 37.95
C ARG A 357 3.21 13.68 39.21
N CYS A 358 2.14 12.89 39.08
CA CYS A 358 1.33 12.48 40.23
C CYS A 358 2.15 11.70 41.26
N ARG A 359 3.05 10.80 40.83
CA ARG A 359 3.98 10.12 41.76
C ARG A 359 4.84 11.11 42.54
N LYS A 360 5.39 12.12 41.86
CA LYS A 360 6.23 13.15 42.49
C LYS A 360 5.44 14.02 43.47
N ASP A 361 4.19 14.34 43.14
CA ASP A 361 3.29 15.09 44.01
C ASP A 361 2.96 14.28 45.27
N ILE A 362 2.67 12.98 45.13
CA ILE A 362 2.47 12.07 46.25
C ILE A 362 3.73 11.97 47.12
N GLU A 363 4.92 11.80 46.55
CA GLU A 363 6.17 11.75 47.31
C GLU A 363 6.43 13.04 48.11
N THR A 364 6.16 14.18 47.47
CA THR A 364 6.32 15.51 48.09
C THR A 364 5.36 15.66 49.27
N LEU A 365 4.09 15.31 49.07
CA LEU A 365 3.06 15.38 50.10
C LEU A 365 3.29 14.35 51.21
N CYS A 366 3.76 13.15 50.90
CA CYS A 366 4.17 12.14 51.90
C CYS A 366 5.30 12.64 52.79
N LYS A 367 6.28 13.36 52.23
CA LYS A 367 7.35 14.00 53.01
C LYS A 367 6.82 15.08 53.95
N ILE A 368 5.78 15.81 53.56
CA ILE A 368 5.13 16.84 54.38
C ILE A 368 4.31 16.19 55.51
N VAL A 369 3.44 15.24 55.15
CA VAL A 369 2.45 14.59 56.02
C VAL A 369 3.10 13.60 57.01
N TYR A 370 4.00 12.74 56.53
CA TYR A 370 4.57 11.64 57.31
C TYR A 370 6.08 11.77 57.58
N GLY A 371 6.76 12.73 56.95
CA GLY A 371 8.21 12.88 57.04
C GLY A 371 9.01 11.85 56.23
N ASN A 372 8.33 11.01 55.44
CA ASN A 372 8.96 10.01 54.56
C ASN A 372 8.28 10.02 53.18
N PRO A 373 8.99 10.42 52.10
CA PRO A 373 8.41 10.48 50.75
C PRO A 373 7.98 9.12 50.19
N HIS A 374 8.63 8.02 50.62
CA HIS A 374 8.40 6.68 50.06
C HIS A 374 7.45 5.82 50.89
N ILE A 375 6.76 6.42 51.87
CA ILE A 375 5.91 5.67 52.80
C ILE A 375 4.74 4.95 52.12
N LEU A 376 4.28 5.45 50.96
CA LEU A 376 3.17 4.86 50.22
C LEU A 376 3.61 4.04 49.00
N GLN A 377 4.91 3.91 48.74
CA GLN A 377 5.41 3.31 47.50
C GLN A 377 4.97 1.85 47.32
N GLN A 378 5.02 1.05 48.38
CA GLN A 378 4.56 -0.35 48.37
C GLN A 378 3.05 -0.45 48.09
N LYS A 379 2.24 0.41 48.70
CA LYS A 379 0.79 0.41 48.47
C LYS A 379 0.41 0.91 47.07
N LEU A 380 1.15 1.87 46.51
CA LEU A 380 0.94 2.31 45.14
C LEU A 380 1.38 1.26 44.11
N SER A 381 2.29 0.34 44.47
CA SER A 381 2.66 -0.80 43.63
C SER A 381 1.67 -1.96 43.67
N GLU A 382 0.70 -1.95 44.60
CA GLU A 382 -0.42 -2.91 44.62
C GLU A 382 -1.52 -2.55 43.60
N ILE A 383 -1.45 -1.36 43.00
CA ILE A 383 -2.33 -0.96 41.89
C ILE A 383 -1.70 -1.51 40.61
N ASP A 384 -2.24 -2.64 40.13
CA ASP A 384 -1.79 -3.29 38.91
C ASP A 384 -2.01 -2.40 37.67
N ILE A 385 -1.14 -2.56 36.67
CA ILE A 385 -1.32 -1.99 35.33
C ILE A 385 -1.17 -3.15 34.33
N PRO A 386 -2.17 -3.39 33.44
CA PRO A 386 -3.39 -2.61 33.18
C PRO A 386 -4.36 -2.56 34.38
N ILE A 387 -4.97 -1.41 34.62
CA ILE A 387 -5.78 -1.14 35.83
C ILE A 387 -7.15 -1.80 35.74
N THR A 388 -7.53 -2.53 36.78
CA THR A 388 -8.88 -3.13 36.86
C THR A 388 -9.86 -2.24 37.63
N LEU A 389 -11.16 -2.52 37.50
CA LEU A 389 -12.19 -1.89 38.35
C LEU A 389 -11.93 -2.11 39.85
N GLU A 390 -11.33 -3.25 40.20
CA GLU A 390 -10.94 -3.54 41.57
C GLU A 390 -9.79 -2.64 42.03
N ASP A 391 -8.81 -2.39 41.18
CA ASP A 391 -7.65 -1.55 41.49
C ASP A 391 -8.01 -0.06 41.58
N ILE A 392 -8.94 0.41 40.73
CA ILE A 392 -9.55 1.74 40.87
C ILE A 392 -10.20 1.85 42.26
N SER A 393 -11.03 0.88 42.61
CA SER A 393 -11.73 0.85 43.90
C SER A 393 -10.76 0.73 45.08
N LYS A 394 -9.63 0.02 44.93
CA LYS A 394 -8.58 -0.06 45.95
C LYS A 394 -7.89 1.28 46.14
N GLY A 395 -7.49 1.94 45.04
CA GLY A 395 -6.85 3.25 45.07
C GLY A 395 -7.74 4.35 45.65
N GLU A 396 -9.02 4.39 45.27
CA GLU A 396 -10.00 5.34 45.83
C GLU A 396 -10.27 5.09 47.31
N ARG A 397 -10.44 3.82 47.72
CA ARG A 397 -10.59 3.47 49.14
C ARG A 397 -9.34 3.85 49.93
N PHE A 398 -8.17 3.67 49.34
CA PHE A 398 -6.91 4.00 49.98
C PHE A 398 -6.72 5.50 50.16
N ALA A 399 -7.08 6.32 49.17
CA ALA A 399 -7.14 7.77 49.29
C ALA A 399 -8.08 8.18 50.44
N ARG A 400 -9.31 7.64 50.45
CA ARG A 400 -10.29 7.89 51.52
C ARG A 400 -9.81 7.45 52.91
N GLN A 401 -9.07 6.34 53.00
CA GLN A 401 -8.46 5.89 54.26
C GLN A 401 -7.45 6.91 54.80
N ILE A 402 -6.65 7.54 53.93
CA ILE A 402 -5.69 8.58 54.33
C ILE A 402 -6.42 9.83 54.82
N GLU A 403 -7.52 10.20 54.17
CA GLU A 403 -8.37 11.32 54.56
C GLU A 403 -9.07 11.08 55.92
N GLU A 404 -9.75 9.95 56.08
CA GLU A 404 -10.55 9.63 57.27
C GLU A 404 -9.68 9.23 58.47
N SER A 405 -8.52 8.62 58.24
CA SER A 405 -7.67 8.04 59.28
C SER A 405 -6.18 8.08 58.90
N PRO A 406 -5.57 9.27 58.76
CA PRO A 406 -4.18 9.42 58.28
C PRO A 406 -3.16 8.74 59.19
N GLN A 407 -3.44 8.63 60.50
CA GLN A 407 -2.56 7.96 61.46
C GLN A 407 -2.52 6.43 61.29
N SER A 408 -3.50 5.85 60.60
CA SER A 408 -3.55 4.39 60.32
C SER A 408 -2.41 3.93 59.41
N ILE A 409 -1.85 4.86 58.62
CA ILE A 409 -0.67 4.62 57.78
C ILE A 409 0.60 4.77 58.60
N ARG A 410 0.78 5.94 59.21
CA ARG A 410 1.94 6.28 60.04
C ARG A 410 1.60 7.50 60.89
N ARG A 411 2.32 7.66 62.00
CA ARG A 411 2.25 8.89 62.80
C ARG A 411 2.54 10.12 61.93
N LEU A 412 1.61 11.09 61.92
CA LEU A 412 1.83 12.36 61.22
C LEU A 412 3.05 13.09 61.80
N ARG A 413 3.79 13.77 60.92
CA ARG A 413 5.01 14.50 61.25
C ARG A 413 4.76 15.55 62.35
N GLY A 414 5.73 15.71 63.26
CA GLY A 414 5.66 16.70 64.34
C GLY A 414 5.01 16.20 65.63
N ILE A 415 4.99 17.08 66.64
CA ILE A 415 4.50 16.79 68.00
C ILE A 415 3.09 17.38 68.16
N GLY A 416 2.18 16.59 68.75
CA GLY A 416 0.87 17.04 69.22
C GLY A 416 0.60 16.45 70.61
N ILE A 417 0.36 17.30 71.60
CA ILE A 417 0.03 16.93 72.99
C ILE A 417 -1.25 17.70 73.36
N GLY A 418 -2.38 16.99 73.51
CA GLY A 418 -3.68 17.63 73.77
C GLY A 418 -4.04 18.64 72.67
N SER A 419 -4.24 19.90 73.06
CA SER A 419 -4.54 21.03 72.16
C SER A 419 -3.29 21.75 71.60
N LEU A 420 -2.08 21.41 72.05
CA LEU A 420 -0.83 22.03 71.59
C LEU A 420 -0.21 21.23 70.43
N LYS A 421 -0.04 21.87 69.27
CA LYS A 421 0.54 21.27 68.05
C LYS A 421 1.76 22.07 67.58
N SER A 422 2.84 21.38 67.25
CA SER A 422 4.00 21.99 66.57
C SER A 422 3.64 22.49 65.17
N GLY A 423 4.36 23.47 64.63
CA GLY A 423 4.14 23.97 63.26
C GLY A 423 4.25 22.88 62.19
N ALA A 424 5.20 21.93 62.37
CA ALA A 424 5.31 20.76 61.49
C ALA A 424 4.08 19.83 61.57
N ARG A 425 3.40 19.76 62.72
CA ARG A 425 2.18 18.96 62.92
C ARG A 425 0.97 19.61 62.27
N LEU A 426 0.81 20.92 62.38
CA LEU A 426 -0.21 21.69 61.67
C LEU A 426 -0.04 21.58 60.16
N HIS A 427 1.20 21.74 59.67
CA HIS A 427 1.48 21.62 58.24
C HIS A 427 1.22 20.21 57.69
N ALA A 428 1.50 19.16 58.49
CA ALA A 428 1.17 17.79 58.13
C ALA A 428 -0.34 17.54 58.07
N GLU A 429 -1.12 18.06 59.03
CA GLU A 429 -2.57 17.86 59.09
C GLU A 429 -3.31 18.55 57.92
N VAL A 430 -2.90 19.76 57.53
CA VAL A 430 -3.49 20.49 56.38
C VAL A 430 -3.20 19.79 55.05
N ASN A 431 -2.09 19.05 54.94
CA ASN A 431 -1.68 18.39 53.70
C ASN A 431 -2.18 16.93 53.56
N VAL A 432 -2.98 16.42 54.52
CA VAL A 432 -3.59 15.09 54.42
C VAL A 432 -4.58 15.00 53.25
N LEU A 433 -5.40 16.03 53.06
CA LEU A 433 -6.39 16.10 51.99
C LEU A 433 -5.78 16.27 50.60
N PRO A 434 -4.83 17.21 50.40
CA PRO A 434 -4.00 17.23 49.20
C PRO A 434 -3.34 15.89 48.88
N LEU A 435 -2.86 15.14 49.90
CA LEU A 435 -2.29 13.81 49.70
C LEU A 435 -3.33 12.78 49.25
N SER A 436 -4.54 12.79 49.83
CA SER A 436 -5.66 11.95 49.39
C SER A 436 -6.01 12.23 47.92
N HIS A 437 -6.16 13.51 47.56
CA HIS A 437 -6.45 13.91 46.18
C HIS A 437 -5.34 13.55 45.20
N ALA A 438 -4.06 13.72 45.57
CA ALA A 438 -2.94 13.32 44.71
C ALA A 438 -2.96 11.80 44.40
N ILE A 439 -3.45 10.97 45.33
CA ILE A 439 -3.63 9.52 45.12
C ILE A 439 -4.84 9.25 44.22
N PHE A 440 -5.95 9.98 44.41
CA PHE A 440 -7.11 9.90 43.52
C PHE A 440 -6.74 10.27 42.07
N ASP A 441 -6.00 11.36 41.90
CA ASP A 441 -5.47 11.82 40.62
C ASP A 441 -4.55 10.77 39.99
N TYR A 442 -3.65 10.16 40.76
CA TYR A 442 -2.78 9.10 40.28
C TYR A 442 -3.56 7.92 39.67
N VAL A 443 -4.61 7.45 40.36
CA VAL A 443 -5.49 6.37 39.86
C VAL A 443 -6.25 6.81 38.61
N HIS A 444 -6.79 8.03 38.61
CA HIS A 444 -7.52 8.59 37.47
C HIS A 444 -6.63 8.73 36.23
N PHE A 445 -5.42 9.27 36.37
CA PHE A 445 -4.51 9.47 35.25
C PHE A 445 -3.94 8.16 34.71
N ILE A 446 -3.69 7.14 35.55
CA ILE A 446 -3.35 5.79 35.06
C ILE A 446 -4.44 5.27 34.13
N ARG A 447 -5.70 5.33 34.56
CA ARG A 447 -6.84 4.89 33.76
C ARG A 447 -6.99 5.68 32.47
N LEU A 448 -6.80 7.00 32.52
CA LEU A 448 -6.89 7.87 31.35
C LEU A 448 -5.80 7.55 30.33
N GLU A 449 -4.55 7.41 30.78
CA GLU A 449 -3.41 7.11 29.92
C GLU A 449 -3.50 5.71 29.31
N GLU A 450 -3.92 4.71 30.10
CA GLU A 450 -4.18 3.37 29.57
C GLU A 450 -5.24 3.39 28.47
N LYS A 451 -6.37 4.08 28.70
CA LYS A 451 -7.43 4.22 27.71
C LYS A 451 -6.89 4.88 26.43
N ASP A 452 -6.15 5.96 26.55
CA ASP A 452 -5.56 6.67 25.40
C ASP A 452 -4.55 5.79 24.63
N ILE A 453 -3.69 5.04 25.35
CA ILE A 453 -2.74 4.09 24.74
C ILE A 453 -3.48 3.00 23.96
N LEU A 454 -4.53 2.41 24.54
CA LEU A 454 -5.32 1.37 23.89
C LEU A 454 -6.11 1.91 22.70
N GLU A 455 -6.74 3.09 22.81
CA GLU A 455 -7.48 3.72 21.72
C GLU A 455 -6.56 4.08 20.54
N LYS A 456 -5.38 4.64 20.82
CA LYS A 456 -4.36 4.92 19.80
C LYS A 456 -3.84 3.63 19.16
N HIS A 457 -3.59 2.59 19.94
CA HIS A 457 -3.15 1.29 19.42
C HIS A 457 -4.22 0.63 18.53
N HIS A 458 -5.49 0.68 18.92
CA HIS A 458 -6.59 0.18 18.09
C HIS A 458 -6.80 1.01 16.82
N ALA A 459 -6.62 2.33 16.89
CA ALA A 459 -6.63 3.18 15.70
C ALA A 459 -5.49 2.80 14.73
N GLU A 460 -4.31 2.52 15.27
CA GLU A 460 -3.15 2.06 14.50
C GLU A 460 -3.39 0.67 13.88
N GLN A 461 -4.00 -0.27 14.61
CA GLN A 461 -4.42 -1.57 14.07
C GLN A 461 -5.35 -1.40 12.87
N ARG A 462 -6.44 -0.63 13.03
CA ARG A 462 -7.39 -0.35 11.94
C ARG A 462 -6.75 0.37 10.76
N ARG A 463 -5.76 1.24 11.02
CA ARG A 463 -5.00 1.93 9.98
C ARG A 463 -4.19 0.92 9.16
N CYS A 464 -3.41 0.08 9.83
CA CYS A 464 -2.49 -0.87 9.20
C CYS A 464 -3.21 -2.04 8.52
N GLU A 465 -4.39 -2.44 9.01
CA GLU A 465 -5.20 -3.50 8.40
C GLU A 465 -5.71 -3.18 6.99
N LYS A 466 -5.87 -1.89 6.65
CA LYS A 466 -6.29 -1.47 5.31
C LYS A 466 -5.21 -1.78 4.27
N SER A 467 -5.58 -2.43 3.16
CA SER A 467 -4.74 -2.48 1.97
C SER A 467 -4.97 -1.26 1.08
N ILE A 468 -3.96 -0.91 0.29
CA ILE A 468 -4.08 0.06 -0.80
C ILE A 468 -3.71 -0.66 -2.08
N GLU A 469 -4.61 -0.63 -3.05
CA GLU A 469 -4.35 -1.21 -4.36
C GLU A 469 -3.51 -0.26 -5.23
N ILE A 470 -2.83 -0.81 -6.24
CA ILE A 470 -2.21 -0.09 -7.33
C ILE A 470 -3.36 0.61 -8.07
N PRO A 471 -3.24 1.91 -8.36
CA PRO A 471 -4.29 2.62 -9.06
C PRO A 471 -4.47 2.01 -10.45
N GLY A 472 -5.72 1.98 -10.92
CA GLY A 472 -6.05 1.40 -12.23
C GLY A 472 -5.35 2.11 -13.39
N GLU A 473 -5.55 1.60 -14.61
CA GLU A 473 -4.94 2.17 -15.83
C GLU A 473 -5.21 3.66 -16.00
N TRP A 474 -6.31 4.18 -15.44
CA TRP A 474 -6.66 5.60 -15.49
C TRP A 474 -5.53 6.51 -15.01
N MET A 475 -4.79 6.13 -13.96
CA MET A 475 -3.74 7.01 -13.42
C MET A 475 -2.53 7.05 -14.36
N GLN A 476 -2.15 5.91 -14.92
CA GLN A 476 -1.04 5.85 -15.87
C GLN A 476 -1.40 6.56 -17.17
N ASN A 477 -2.61 6.31 -17.69
CA ASN A 477 -3.12 6.94 -18.90
C ASN A 477 -3.19 8.46 -18.72
N LEU A 478 -3.80 8.94 -17.64
CA LEU A 478 -3.90 10.38 -17.39
C LEU A 478 -2.52 11.03 -17.18
N CYS A 479 -1.63 10.43 -16.39
CA CYS A 479 -0.29 10.97 -16.16
C CYS A 479 0.62 10.94 -17.40
N SER A 480 0.29 10.13 -18.42
CA SER A 480 1.03 10.12 -19.69
C SER A 480 0.66 11.27 -20.64
N LEU A 481 -0.47 11.93 -20.39
CA LEU A 481 -0.95 13.05 -21.20
C LEU A 481 -0.25 14.36 -20.81
N PRO A 482 -0.11 15.33 -21.73
CA PRO A 482 0.28 16.70 -21.41
C PRO A 482 -0.65 17.34 -20.39
N LYS A 483 -0.13 18.29 -19.60
CA LYS A 483 -0.84 18.90 -18.46
C LYS A 483 -2.17 19.56 -18.89
N GLU A 484 -2.21 20.18 -20.05
CA GLU A 484 -3.38 20.84 -20.61
C GLU A 484 -4.50 19.83 -20.90
N GLN A 485 -4.15 18.67 -21.47
CA GLN A 485 -5.10 17.59 -21.74
C GLN A 485 -5.57 16.92 -20.44
N GLN A 486 -4.69 16.77 -19.45
CA GLN A 486 -5.09 16.30 -18.11
C GLN A 486 -6.15 17.20 -17.50
N GLN A 487 -5.93 18.52 -17.55
CA GLN A 487 -6.88 19.51 -17.01
C GLN A 487 -8.22 19.48 -17.76
N GLU A 488 -8.19 19.37 -19.09
CA GLU A 488 -9.41 19.27 -19.90
C GLU A 488 -10.24 18.05 -19.52
N ILE A 489 -9.62 16.86 -19.48
CA ILE A 489 -10.29 15.60 -19.11
C ILE A 489 -10.84 15.67 -17.68
N LEU A 490 -10.05 16.18 -16.73
CA LEU A 490 -10.47 16.33 -15.34
C LEU A 490 -11.60 17.35 -15.18
N SER A 491 -11.66 18.39 -16.01
CA SER A 491 -12.75 19.37 -15.98
C SER A 491 -14.09 18.77 -16.45
N GLN A 492 -14.02 17.80 -17.37
CA GLN A 492 -15.18 17.18 -18.01
C GLN A 492 -15.68 15.92 -17.29
N SER A 493 -14.88 15.27 -16.45
CA SER A 493 -15.28 14.06 -15.69
C SER A 493 -15.30 14.28 -14.17
N PRO A 494 -16.46 14.53 -13.56
CA PRO A 494 -16.64 14.51 -12.11
C PRO A 494 -16.27 13.16 -11.45
N GLU A 495 -16.54 12.04 -12.12
CA GLU A 495 -16.34 10.68 -11.62
C GLU A 495 -14.85 10.40 -11.42
N LEU A 496 -14.04 10.71 -12.42
CA LEU A 496 -12.58 10.54 -12.36
C LEU A 496 -11.96 11.42 -11.25
N ARG A 497 -12.46 12.64 -11.06
CA ARG A 497 -12.03 13.51 -9.95
C ARG A 497 -12.39 12.91 -8.58
N ALA A 498 -13.58 12.34 -8.45
CA ALA A 498 -14.01 11.66 -7.22
C ALA A 498 -13.15 10.41 -6.96
N GLU A 499 -12.81 9.64 -7.99
CA GLU A 499 -11.93 8.48 -7.91
C GLU A 499 -10.52 8.87 -7.44
N ILE A 500 -9.91 9.90 -8.04
CA ILE A 500 -8.60 10.43 -7.61
C ILE A 500 -8.62 10.83 -6.15
N ASN A 501 -9.60 11.64 -5.74
CA ASN A 501 -9.68 12.12 -4.36
C ASN A 501 -9.92 10.98 -3.36
N THR A 502 -10.73 9.99 -3.74
CA THR A 502 -10.99 8.80 -2.92
C THR A 502 -9.72 7.98 -2.73
N TYR A 503 -9.00 7.70 -3.82
CA TYR A 503 -7.74 6.97 -3.78
C TYR A 503 -6.70 7.68 -2.91
N MET A 504 -6.52 9.00 -3.13
CA MET A 504 -5.56 9.80 -2.36
C MET A 504 -5.93 9.89 -0.88
N ARG A 505 -7.22 9.95 -0.55
CA ARG A 505 -7.68 9.89 0.85
C ARG A 505 -7.36 8.54 1.49
N GLN A 506 -7.67 7.43 0.81
CA GLN A 506 -7.35 6.08 1.31
C GLN A 506 -5.85 5.93 1.57
N LEU A 507 -5.01 6.36 0.63
CA LEU A 507 -3.56 6.33 0.77
C LEU A 507 -3.09 7.18 1.97
N GLN A 508 -3.61 8.41 2.11
CA GLN A 508 -3.25 9.29 3.23
C GLN A 508 -3.72 8.77 4.59
N GLU A 509 -4.89 8.13 4.65
CA GLU A 509 -5.39 7.48 5.86
C GLU A 509 -4.54 6.28 6.23
N ARG A 510 -4.09 5.49 5.24
CA ARG A 510 -3.25 4.31 5.47
C ARG A 510 -1.87 4.66 5.98
N LEU A 511 -1.35 5.85 5.70
CA LEU A 511 0.02 6.25 6.04
C LEU A 511 0.07 7.04 7.36
N SER A 512 1.06 6.71 8.20
CA SER A 512 1.31 7.41 9.47
C SER A 512 1.81 8.84 9.19
N LEU A 513 1.87 9.66 10.24
CA LEU A 513 2.47 11.00 10.11
C LEU A 513 3.94 10.93 9.69
N ASN A 514 4.70 9.97 10.23
CA ASN A 514 6.10 9.78 9.89
C ASN A 514 6.27 9.23 8.47
N GLU A 515 5.43 8.29 8.03
CA GLU A 515 5.46 7.77 6.66
C GLU A 515 5.12 8.87 5.64
N ARG A 516 4.13 9.72 5.95
CA ARG A 516 3.80 10.90 5.13
C ARG A 516 4.96 11.91 5.08
N ARG A 517 5.70 12.06 6.18
CA ARG A 517 6.91 12.89 6.22
C ARG A 517 8.03 12.30 5.36
N ALA A 518 8.31 11.01 5.49
CA ALA A 518 9.30 10.29 4.69
C ALA A 518 8.97 10.39 3.19
N LEU A 519 7.70 10.25 2.82
CA LEU A 519 7.21 10.47 1.44
C LEU A 519 7.55 11.87 0.90
N ARG A 520 7.27 12.93 1.66
CA ARG A 520 7.55 14.31 1.24
C ARG A 520 9.05 14.57 1.09
N LEU A 521 9.86 13.98 1.97
CA LEU A 521 11.32 14.15 1.97
C LEU A 521 12.03 13.19 1.00
N ASN A 522 11.30 12.30 0.32
CA ASN A 522 11.87 11.22 -0.49
C ASN A 522 12.82 10.30 0.29
N ASN A 523 12.57 10.12 1.60
CA ASN A 523 13.33 9.20 2.44
C ASN A 523 12.81 7.77 2.24
N TYR A 524 13.27 7.12 1.18
CA TYR A 524 12.78 5.79 0.78
C TYR A 524 13.15 4.70 1.78
N GLU A 525 14.30 4.82 2.46
CA GLU A 525 14.74 3.85 3.46
C GLU A 525 13.85 3.86 4.70
N GLU A 526 13.56 5.06 5.23
CA GLU A 526 12.65 5.23 6.36
C GLU A 526 11.24 4.75 6.01
N LEU A 527 10.76 5.09 4.81
CA LEU A 527 9.45 4.65 4.32
C LEU A 527 9.38 3.13 4.17
N ALA A 528 10.40 2.52 3.54
CA ALA A 528 10.49 1.07 3.36
C ALA A 528 10.52 0.33 4.69
N LYS A 529 11.30 0.84 5.65
CA LYS A 529 11.41 0.28 7.00
C LYS A 529 10.09 0.38 7.78
N SER A 530 9.43 1.54 7.74
CA SER A 530 8.17 1.76 8.46
C SER A 530 7.03 0.91 7.91
N ILE A 531 6.87 0.90 6.58
CA ILE A 531 5.81 0.12 5.92
C ILE A 531 6.12 -1.38 5.96
N GLY A 532 7.39 -1.77 5.99
CA GLY A 532 7.81 -3.16 5.82
C GLY A 532 7.73 -3.56 4.35
N THR A 533 8.57 -2.95 3.50
CA THR A 533 8.66 -3.25 2.05
C THR A 533 10.09 -3.04 1.53
N SER A 534 10.33 -3.23 0.23
CA SER A 534 11.63 -2.92 -0.38
C SER A 534 11.78 -1.41 -0.67
N VAL A 535 13.03 -0.94 -0.76
CA VAL A 535 13.33 0.46 -1.10
C VAL A 535 12.78 0.82 -2.48
N ASN A 536 12.89 -0.05 -3.49
CA ASN A 536 12.30 0.21 -4.81
C ASN A 536 10.78 0.23 -4.78
N HIS A 537 10.13 -0.58 -3.94
CA HIS A 537 8.68 -0.49 -3.78
C HIS A 537 8.29 0.80 -3.06
N ALA A 538 9.04 1.24 -2.04
CA ALA A 538 8.85 2.54 -1.40
C ALA A 538 8.98 3.71 -2.39
N LYS A 539 9.92 3.63 -3.34
CA LYS A 539 10.01 4.59 -4.47
C LYS A 539 8.75 4.58 -5.33
N LYS A 540 8.22 3.40 -5.68
CA LYS A 540 6.96 3.27 -6.44
C LYS A 540 5.77 3.87 -5.69
N ILE A 541 5.64 3.61 -4.39
CA ILE A 541 4.62 4.24 -3.53
C ILE A 541 4.76 5.77 -3.58
N THR A 542 6.00 6.27 -3.49
CA THR A 542 6.28 7.70 -3.56
C THR A 542 5.93 8.32 -4.91
N GLU A 543 6.25 7.65 -6.00
CA GLU A 543 5.92 8.09 -7.35
C GLU A 543 4.41 8.20 -7.56
N ILE A 544 3.65 7.16 -7.16
CA ILE A 544 2.19 7.15 -7.24
C ILE A 544 1.59 8.27 -6.38
N ALA A 545 2.09 8.44 -5.15
CA ALA A 545 1.62 9.50 -4.25
C ALA A 545 1.87 10.89 -4.84
N LYS A 546 3.04 11.13 -5.46
CA LYS A 546 3.37 12.40 -6.12
C LYS A 546 2.48 12.67 -7.33
N LYS A 547 2.34 11.69 -8.22
CA LYS A 547 1.45 11.78 -9.39
C LYS A 547 0.01 12.12 -8.96
N GLY A 548 -0.49 11.44 -7.93
CA GLY A 548 -1.83 11.73 -7.40
C GLY A 548 -1.95 13.13 -6.79
N GLN A 549 -0.92 13.63 -6.10
CA GLN A 549 -0.89 15.01 -5.59
C GLN A 549 -0.86 16.05 -6.72
N GLU A 550 -0.08 15.80 -7.77
CA GLU A 550 -0.03 16.67 -8.96
C GLU A 550 -1.41 16.75 -9.64
N LEU A 551 -2.11 15.62 -9.79
CA LEU A 551 -3.47 15.60 -10.29
C LEU A 551 -4.44 16.37 -9.38
N GLN A 552 -4.31 16.23 -8.05
CA GLN A 552 -5.10 17.02 -7.10
C GLN A 552 -4.85 18.53 -7.20
N GLN A 553 -3.59 18.95 -7.40
CA GLN A 553 -3.25 20.35 -7.63
C GLN A 553 -3.80 20.86 -8.96
N ASN A 554 -3.73 20.06 -10.03
CA ASN A 554 -4.30 20.41 -11.33
C ASN A 554 -5.82 20.62 -11.23
N MET A 555 -6.53 19.81 -10.42
CA MET A 555 -7.96 20.03 -10.13
C MET A 555 -8.24 21.35 -9.40
N GLN A 556 -7.36 21.79 -8.51
CA GLN A 556 -7.50 23.06 -7.78
C GLN A 556 -7.20 24.28 -8.65
N SER A 557 -6.34 24.16 -9.67
CA SER A 557 -6.14 25.23 -10.66
C SER A 557 -7.38 25.47 -11.55
N LEU A 558 -8.20 24.44 -11.78
CA LEU A 558 -9.44 24.55 -12.55
C LEU A 558 -10.52 25.34 -11.80
N SER A 559 -10.59 25.23 -10.47
CA SER A 559 -11.55 26.01 -9.68
C SER A 559 -11.18 27.49 -9.59
N SER A 560 -9.88 27.83 -9.67
CA SER A 560 -9.39 29.20 -9.67
C SER A 560 -9.64 29.91 -11.00
N HIS A 561 -9.39 29.25 -12.14
CA HIS A 561 -9.69 29.84 -13.46
C HIS A 561 -11.20 29.97 -13.76
N ARG A 562 -12.05 29.10 -13.19
CA ARG A 562 -13.51 29.26 -13.28
C ARG A 562 -13.99 30.53 -12.56
N LEU A 563 -13.35 30.93 -11.46
CA LEU A 563 -13.67 32.16 -10.72
C LEU A 563 -13.20 33.43 -11.46
N GLU A 564 -12.11 33.37 -12.22
CA GLU A 564 -11.64 34.49 -13.05
C GLU A 564 -12.49 34.70 -14.31
N ALA A 565 -13.04 33.63 -14.90
CA ALA A 565 -13.93 33.73 -16.06
C ALA A 565 -15.27 34.45 -15.78
N TYR A 566 -15.68 34.55 -14.52
CA TYR A 566 -16.88 35.31 -14.10
C TYR A 566 -16.60 36.76 -13.68
N SER A 567 -15.37 37.27 -13.79
CA SER A 567 -15.00 38.62 -13.33
C SER A 567 -14.43 39.57 -14.39
N ALA A 568 -14.54 39.28 -15.70
CA ALA A 568 -14.17 40.22 -16.75
C ALA A 568 -15.35 40.58 -17.68
N PRO A 569 -15.75 41.86 -17.80
CA PRO A 569 -16.73 42.32 -18.78
C PRO A 569 -16.04 42.72 -20.09
N SER A 570 -16.28 42.00 -21.17
CA SER A 570 -15.91 42.47 -22.52
C SER A 570 -16.96 42.12 -23.56
N LEU A 571 -17.97 42.99 -23.62
CA LEU A 571 -18.67 43.37 -24.84
C LEU A 571 -17.65 43.90 -25.86
N LYS A 572 -17.45 43.18 -26.97
CA LYS A 572 -17.35 43.76 -28.33
C LYS A 572 -17.18 42.66 -29.39
N ALA A 573 -17.88 42.90 -30.50
CA ALA A 573 -17.77 42.27 -31.82
C ALA A 573 -18.57 40.98 -32.06
N ILE A 574 -19.87 41.14 -32.34
CA ILE A 574 -20.49 40.43 -33.47
C ILE A 574 -21.24 41.47 -34.31
N LYS A 575 -20.70 41.78 -35.50
CA LYS A 575 -21.38 42.52 -36.55
C LYS A 575 -22.31 41.56 -37.29
N ALA A 576 -23.58 41.96 -37.32
CA ALA A 576 -24.65 41.69 -38.27
C ALA A 576 -24.39 40.72 -39.44
N GLU A 577 -25.25 39.70 -39.56
CA GLU A 577 -25.93 39.42 -40.83
C GLU A 577 -27.34 38.81 -40.64
N LYS A 578 -28.32 39.63 -41.06
CA LYS A 578 -29.71 39.41 -41.53
C LYS A 578 -30.29 37.99 -41.51
N VAL A 579 -31.39 37.72 -40.78
CA VAL A 579 -32.82 38.02 -41.08
C VAL A 579 -33.46 37.06 -42.11
N THR A 580 -34.39 36.21 -41.65
CA THR A 580 -35.86 36.23 -41.97
C THR A 580 -36.56 35.13 -41.12
N VAL A 581 -37.44 35.46 -40.17
CA VAL A 581 -38.90 35.71 -40.30
C VAL A 581 -39.66 34.38 -40.54
N THR A 582 -40.57 33.90 -39.69
CA THR A 582 -42.02 34.24 -39.47
C THR A 582 -42.58 33.07 -38.62
N VAL A 583 -43.61 33.11 -37.77
CA VAL A 583 -44.52 34.12 -37.25
C VAL A 583 -45.29 33.49 -36.07
N GLU A 584 -45.43 34.31 -35.02
CA GLU A 584 -46.58 34.55 -34.13
C GLU A 584 -47.65 33.46 -33.88
N LYS A 585 -48.07 33.31 -32.62
CA LYS A 585 -49.18 34.10 -32.03
C LYS A 585 -49.43 33.68 -30.58
N THR A 586 -49.15 34.57 -29.59
CA THR A 586 -50.09 35.50 -28.90
C THR A 586 -51.08 34.78 -27.99
N THR A 587 -51.38 35.17 -26.75
CA THR A 587 -51.29 36.46 -26.01
C THR A 587 -51.70 36.13 -24.56
N GLY A 588 -51.09 36.67 -23.48
CA GLY A 588 -51.29 38.04 -22.96
C GLY A 588 -52.20 37.95 -21.71
N ILE A 589 -51.87 38.49 -20.52
CA ILE A 589 -52.01 39.91 -20.10
C ILE A 589 -51.54 39.95 -18.61
N ILE A 590 -50.48 40.72 -18.23
CA ILE A 590 -50.50 42.08 -17.60
C ILE A 590 -50.99 42.00 -16.11
N GLN A 591 -50.32 42.46 -15.03
CA GLN A 591 -49.64 43.74 -14.77
C GLN A 591 -48.98 43.77 -13.36
N LYS A 592 -47.85 44.52 -13.23
CA LYS A 592 -47.47 45.50 -12.16
C LYS A 592 -47.44 45.05 -10.66
N THR A 593 -46.47 45.40 -9.80
CA THR A 593 -45.34 46.36 -9.82
C THR A 593 -44.34 46.00 -8.71
N ARG A 594 -43.07 46.32 -8.95
CA ARG A 594 -41.91 46.19 -8.06
C ARG A 594 -41.99 47.11 -6.83
N GLN A 595 -41.52 46.61 -5.68
CA GLN A 595 -40.47 47.27 -4.90
C GLN A 595 -39.70 46.22 -4.09
N ALA A 596 -38.42 46.09 -4.43
CA ALA A 596 -37.45 45.23 -3.79
C ALA A 596 -36.47 46.13 -3.06
N ASP A 597 -36.12 45.76 -1.83
CA ASP A 597 -34.88 46.21 -1.20
C ASP A 597 -34.17 45.00 -0.58
N LYS A 598 -32.95 44.77 -1.09
CA LYS A 598 -31.84 43.94 -0.59
C LYS A 598 -32.11 42.54 -0.03
N SER A 599 -31.83 41.53 -0.86
CA SER A 599 -30.95 40.36 -0.59
C SER A 599 -31.23 39.29 -1.64
N VAL A 600 -30.43 38.22 -1.68
CA VAL A 600 -30.54 37.06 -2.57
C VAL A 600 -29.76 37.19 -3.89
N ALA A 601 -28.44 37.14 -3.75
CA ALA A 601 -27.63 36.29 -4.62
C ALA A 601 -27.45 34.96 -3.87
N ILE A 602 -28.35 34.00 -4.13
CA ILE A 602 -28.23 32.62 -3.67
C ILE A 602 -28.38 31.74 -4.93
N THR A 603 -27.34 30.96 -5.19
CA THR A 603 -26.97 30.28 -6.44
C THR A 603 -27.71 28.96 -6.66
N GLU A 604 -27.67 28.48 -7.92
CA GLU A 604 -28.29 27.26 -8.48
C GLU A 604 -28.04 25.94 -7.71
N ASP A 605 -27.11 25.88 -6.75
CA ASP A 605 -26.86 24.68 -5.91
C ASP A 605 -28.00 24.33 -4.96
N LEU A 606 -28.85 25.30 -4.58
CA LEU A 606 -30.01 25.07 -3.73
C LEU A 606 -31.18 24.38 -4.45
N GLN A 607 -31.15 24.27 -5.79
CA GLN A 607 -32.25 23.71 -6.57
C GLN A 607 -32.21 22.18 -6.75
N ARG A 608 -31.15 21.47 -6.33
CA ARG A 608 -31.04 19.98 -6.44
C ARG A 608 -30.95 19.22 -5.12
N ALA A 609 -30.81 19.89 -3.99
CA ALA A 609 -30.69 19.25 -2.69
C ALA A 609 -32.08 19.01 -2.07
N LEU A 610 -32.38 17.75 -1.72
CA LEU A 610 -33.58 17.37 -0.97
C LEU A 610 -33.53 17.91 0.48
N ILE A 611 -32.35 17.83 1.11
CA ILE A 611 -32.04 18.53 2.36
C ILE A 611 -30.75 19.32 2.13
N PRO A 612 -30.79 20.67 2.14
CA PRO A 612 -29.59 21.46 1.94
C PRO A 612 -28.60 21.28 3.10
N GLY A 613 -27.32 21.38 2.76
CA GLY A 613 -26.26 21.49 3.76
C GLY A 613 -26.29 22.90 4.36
N GLU A 614 -26.34 23.00 5.68
CA GLU A 614 -26.35 24.27 6.40
C GLU A 614 -25.12 24.36 7.29
N LYS A 615 -24.39 25.48 7.17
CA LYS A 615 -23.27 25.79 8.05
C LYS A 615 -23.81 26.47 9.31
N ILE A 616 -24.02 25.68 10.36
CA ILE A 616 -24.39 26.21 11.67
C ILE A 616 -23.22 27.02 12.24
N ALA A 617 -23.47 28.26 12.61
CA ALA A 617 -22.44 29.12 13.21
C ALA A 617 -21.91 28.54 14.53
N PRO A 618 -20.65 28.83 14.92
CA PRO A 618 -20.16 28.49 16.25
C PRO A 618 -21.03 29.14 17.33
N LEU A 619 -21.23 28.45 18.46
CA LEU A 619 -21.92 29.05 19.61
C LEU A 619 -21.14 30.27 20.11
N THR A 620 -21.88 31.33 20.43
CA THR A 620 -21.37 32.50 21.14
C THR A 620 -21.07 32.15 22.60
N ARG A 621 -20.26 33.00 23.26
CA ARG A 621 -19.94 32.79 24.68
C ARG A 621 -21.19 32.88 25.55
N GLU A 622 -22.11 33.77 25.19
CA GLU A 622 -23.37 34.01 25.86
C GLU A 622 -24.29 32.79 25.78
N GLU A 623 -24.41 32.16 24.60
CA GLU A 623 -25.21 30.95 24.39
C GLU A 623 -24.65 29.73 25.15
N ILE A 624 -23.32 29.58 25.16
CA ILE A 624 -22.66 28.52 25.94
C ILE A 624 -22.93 28.74 27.44
N ALA A 625 -22.80 29.98 27.91
CA ALA A 625 -23.03 30.31 29.31
C ALA A 625 -24.48 30.05 29.75
N GLU A 626 -25.46 30.44 28.92
CA GLU A 626 -26.88 30.19 29.21
C GLU A 626 -27.19 28.69 29.30
N ARG A 627 -26.67 27.88 28.36
CA ARG A 627 -26.87 26.42 28.36
C ARG A 627 -26.26 25.74 29.59
N ILE A 628 -25.04 26.16 29.99
CA ILE A 628 -24.37 25.64 31.19
C ILE A 628 -25.17 26.01 32.45
N GLN A 629 -25.65 27.26 32.56
CA GLN A 629 -26.42 27.71 33.73
C GLN A 629 -27.76 26.99 33.88
N ASN A 630 -28.36 26.58 32.75
CA ASN A 630 -29.60 25.82 32.72
C ASN A 630 -29.39 24.29 32.88
N SER A 631 -28.14 23.82 32.97
CA SER A 631 -27.85 22.41 33.20
C SER A 631 -28.33 21.96 34.58
N SER A 632 -29.06 20.85 34.61
CA SER A 632 -29.54 20.24 35.86
C SER A 632 -28.40 19.82 36.80
N LEU A 633 -27.21 19.50 36.26
CA LEU A 633 -26.04 19.13 37.05
C LEU A 633 -25.45 20.35 37.75
N VAL A 634 -25.23 21.43 36.99
CA VAL A 634 -24.69 22.71 37.51
C VAL A 634 -25.64 23.29 38.57
N GLN A 635 -26.95 23.22 38.36
CA GLN A 635 -27.95 23.66 39.34
C GLN A 635 -27.93 22.83 40.63
N LYS A 636 -27.75 21.50 40.53
CA LYS A 636 -27.61 20.63 41.71
C LYS A 636 -26.36 20.98 42.52
N CYS A 637 -25.22 21.19 41.85
CA CYS A 637 -23.98 21.58 42.51
C CYS A 637 -24.12 22.94 43.21
N ARG A 638 -24.76 23.91 42.56
CA ARG A 638 -25.05 25.21 43.17
C ARG A 638 -25.90 25.08 44.44
N LYS A 639 -26.98 24.29 44.39
CA LYS A 639 -27.86 24.05 45.53
C LYS A 639 -27.15 23.32 46.69
N LYS A 640 -26.24 22.39 46.37
CA LYS A 640 -25.38 21.72 47.35
C LYS A 640 -24.46 22.71 48.06
N ILE A 641 -23.86 23.65 47.32
CA ILE A 641 -23.04 24.73 47.89
C ILE A 641 -23.89 25.60 48.81
N GLU A 642 -25.06 26.06 48.37
CA GLU A 642 -25.97 26.89 49.19
C GLU A 642 -26.34 26.20 50.51
N THR A 643 -26.64 24.90 50.46
CA THR A 643 -26.97 24.09 51.64
C THR A 643 -25.79 24.01 52.61
N LEU A 644 -24.58 23.82 52.10
CA LEU A 644 -23.37 23.74 52.91
C LEU A 644 -22.92 25.11 53.44
N CYS A 645 -23.15 26.20 52.71
CA CYS A 645 -22.92 27.57 53.17
C CYS A 645 -23.80 27.92 54.38
N GLU A 646 -25.08 27.53 54.37
CA GLU A 646 -25.99 27.67 55.51
C GLU A 646 -25.47 26.91 56.76
N VAL A 647 -24.90 25.72 56.56
CA VAL A 647 -24.32 24.91 57.64
C VAL A 647 -23.04 25.56 58.20
N VAL A 648 -22.15 26.01 57.31
CA VAL A 648 -20.80 26.47 57.64
C VAL A 648 -20.79 27.92 58.15
N TYR A 649 -21.53 28.81 57.50
CA TYR A 649 -21.51 30.25 57.77
C TYR A 649 -22.83 30.79 58.34
N GLY A 650 -23.93 30.04 58.23
CA GLY A 650 -25.27 30.52 58.62
C GLY A 650 -25.90 31.47 57.58
N ASP A 651 -25.33 31.52 56.37
CA ASP A 651 -25.85 32.26 55.22
C ASP A 651 -25.62 31.43 53.95
N PRO A 652 -26.68 30.98 53.25
CA PRO A 652 -26.55 30.14 52.06
C PRO A 652 -25.96 30.90 50.85
N TYR A 653 -26.03 32.24 50.84
CA TYR A 653 -25.65 33.07 49.70
C TYR A 653 -24.27 33.72 49.85
N ILE A 654 -23.55 33.41 50.92
CA ILE A 654 -22.28 34.05 51.27
C ILE A 654 -21.19 33.91 50.19
N LEU A 655 -21.23 32.83 49.40
CA LEU A 655 -20.28 32.59 48.31
C LEU A 655 -20.78 33.03 46.93
N GLN A 656 -21.99 33.57 46.82
CA GLN A 656 -22.63 33.83 45.53
C GLN A 656 -21.85 34.84 44.67
N GLN A 657 -21.32 35.90 45.29
CA GLN A 657 -20.48 36.88 44.60
C GLN A 657 -19.20 36.23 44.05
N LYS A 658 -18.52 35.42 44.86
CA LYS A 658 -17.29 34.71 44.47
C LYS A 658 -17.54 33.64 43.39
N LEU A 659 -18.66 32.93 43.46
CA LEU A 659 -19.06 31.97 42.43
C LEU A 659 -19.42 32.68 41.12
N SER A 660 -19.95 33.91 41.17
CA SER A 660 -20.24 34.71 39.97
C SER A 660 -18.98 35.28 39.29
N GLU A 661 -17.85 35.35 40.00
CA GLU A 661 -16.54 35.72 39.43
C GLU A 661 -15.96 34.59 38.55
N ILE A 662 -16.43 33.34 38.74
CA ILE A 662 -16.08 32.21 37.87
C ILE A 662 -16.75 32.45 36.51
N LYS A 663 -15.98 32.97 35.56
CA LYS A 663 -16.47 33.25 34.21
C LYS A 663 -16.95 31.95 33.57
N ILE A 664 -18.16 31.99 33.01
CA ILE A 664 -18.73 30.94 32.18
C ILE A 664 -18.79 31.51 30.75
N PRO A 665 -18.22 30.85 29.72
CA PRO A 665 -17.54 29.54 29.74
C PRO A 665 -16.20 29.57 30.50
N ILE A 666 -15.83 28.44 31.13
CA ILE A 666 -14.72 28.40 32.10
C ILE A 666 -13.39 28.11 31.39
N THR A 667 -12.40 29.00 31.59
CA THR A 667 -11.06 28.76 31.05
C THR A 667 -10.30 27.76 31.92
N SER A 668 -9.21 27.19 31.38
CA SER A 668 -8.32 26.33 32.21
C SER A 668 -7.74 27.09 33.40
N ASP A 669 -7.48 28.39 33.24
CA ASP A 669 -7.08 29.27 34.34
C ASP A 669 -8.24 29.49 35.34
N GLY A 670 -9.48 29.61 34.85
CA GLY A 670 -10.69 29.74 35.67
C GLY A 670 -11.00 28.49 36.49
N VAL A 671 -10.69 27.30 35.98
CA VAL A 671 -10.76 26.04 36.76
C VAL A 671 -9.76 26.09 37.91
N SER A 672 -8.52 26.51 37.62
CA SER A 672 -7.48 26.66 38.64
C SER A 672 -7.83 27.73 39.68
N GLU A 673 -8.46 28.83 39.26
CA GLU A 673 -8.96 29.86 40.18
C GLU A 673 -10.11 29.36 41.05
N GLY A 674 -11.03 28.58 40.49
CA GLY A 674 -12.10 27.91 41.25
C GLY A 674 -11.57 26.91 42.27
N GLU A 675 -10.56 26.12 41.91
CA GLU A 675 -9.87 25.20 42.83
C GLU A 675 -9.05 25.94 43.90
N LYS A 676 -8.42 27.06 43.55
CA LYS A 676 -7.74 27.94 44.53
C LYS A 676 -8.73 28.52 45.51
N PHE A 677 -9.92 28.92 45.04
CA PHE A 677 -10.98 29.44 45.87
C PHE A 677 -11.54 28.34 46.81
N ALA A 678 -11.76 27.12 46.29
CA ALA A 678 -12.12 25.97 47.12
C ALA A 678 -11.10 25.72 48.23
N ARG A 679 -9.80 25.70 47.88
CA ARG A 679 -8.70 25.61 48.86
C ARG A 679 -8.67 26.77 49.84
N GLN A 680 -9.00 27.99 49.43
CA GLN A 680 -9.10 29.13 50.34
C GLN A 680 -10.24 28.96 51.36
N VAL A 681 -11.39 28.44 50.91
CA VAL A 681 -12.53 28.10 51.80
C VAL A 681 -12.12 27.02 52.80
N GLU A 682 -11.29 26.07 52.39
CA GLU A 682 -10.79 24.98 53.23
C GLU A 682 -9.71 25.41 54.23
N GLU A 683 -8.67 26.09 53.76
CA GLU A 683 -7.50 26.47 54.56
C GLU A 683 -7.79 27.68 55.46
N PHE A 684 -8.64 28.60 54.99
CA PHE A 684 -8.94 29.85 55.66
C PHE A 684 -10.45 30.18 55.64
N PRO A 685 -11.33 29.34 56.19
CA PRO A 685 -12.79 29.56 56.15
C PRO A 685 -13.18 30.89 56.83
N GLN A 686 -12.47 31.29 57.88
CA GLN A 686 -12.68 32.57 58.56
C GLN A 686 -12.31 33.80 57.71
N SER A 687 -11.48 33.63 56.68
CA SER A 687 -11.14 34.71 55.73
C SER A 687 -12.28 35.00 54.75
N ILE A 688 -13.19 34.05 54.60
CA ILE A 688 -14.40 34.16 53.79
C ILE A 688 -15.50 34.82 54.60
N HIS A 689 -15.86 34.21 55.73
CA HIS A 689 -16.85 34.74 56.66
C HIS A 689 -16.70 34.09 58.04
N LYS A 690 -17.31 34.69 59.06
CA LYS A 690 -17.38 34.09 60.39
C LYS A 690 -18.15 32.77 60.33
N LEU A 691 -17.50 31.66 60.71
CA LEU A 691 -18.15 30.36 60.87
C LEU A 691 -19.27 30.42 61.93
N ARG A 692 -20.36 29.71 61.65
CA ARG A 692 -21.56 29.63 62.50
C ARG A 692 -21.21 29.14 63.91
N GLY A 693 -21.85 29.71 64.94
CA GLY A 693 -21.66 29.31 66.34
C GLY A 693 -20.54 30.04 67.09
N ILE A 694 -20.29 29.64 68.34
CA ILE A 694 -19.35 30.29 69.28
C ILE A 694 -18.16 29.37 69.51
N GLY A 695 -16.94 29.90 69.37
CA GLY A 695 -15.70 29.25 69.74
C GLY A 695 -14.86 30.18 70.61
N ILE A 696 -14.56 29.77 71.84
CA ILE A 696 -13.69 30.49 72.78
C ILE A 696 -12.58 29.52 73.21
N GLY A 697 -11.36 29.72 72.70
CA GLY A 697 -10.24 28.81 72.94
C GLY A 697 -10.55 27.38 72.51
N SER A 698 -10.56 26.44 73.46
CA SER A 698 -10.86 25.02 73.24
C SER A 698 -12.35 24.67 73.27
N LEU A 699 -13.23 25.57 73.73
CA LEU A 699 -14.67 25.34 73.90
C LEU A 699 -15.44 25.78 72.66
N LYS A 700 -16.20 24.87 72.05
CA LYS A 700 -16.98 25.10 70.83
C LYS A 700 -18.45 24.75 71.07
N SER A 701 -19.37 25.59 70.60
CA SER A 701 -20.79 25.22 70.56
C SER A 701 -21.04 24.10 69.54
N GLY A 702 -22.13 23.34 69.69
CA GLY A 702 -22.47 22.27 68.73
C GLY A 702 -22.59 22.78 67.29
N ALA A 703 -23.18 23.98 67.11
CA ALA A 703 -23.22 24.67 65.82
C ALA A 703 -21.83 25.00 65.26
N ARG A 704 -20.86 25.35 66.13
CA ARG A 704 -19.48 25.64 65.71
C ARG A 704 -18.72 24.38 65.30
N SER A 705 -18.89 23.29 66.03
CA SER A 705 -18.32 22.00 65.65
C SER A 705 -18.90 21.49 64.34
N HIS A 706 -20.21 21.66 64.13
CA HIS A 706 -20.89 21.24 62.91
C HIS A 706 -20.47 22.09 61.70
N ALA A 707 -20.28 23.41 61.88
CA ALA A 707 -19.76 24.29 60.84
C ALA A 707 -18.34 23.88 60.41
N GLU A 708 -17.43 23.62 61.36
CA GLU A 708 -16.04 23.27 61.06
C GLU A 708 -15.89 21.93 60.33
N ILE A 709 -16.73 20.93 60.65
CA ILE A 709 -16.73 19.63 59.96
C ILE A 709 -17.21 19.77 58.50
N ASN A 710 -18.07 20.76 58.21
CA ASN A 710 -18.65 20.94 56.88
C ASN A 710 -17.88 21.93 55.98
N VAL A 711 -16.78 22.53 56.46
CA VAL A 711 -15.90 23.40 55.65
C VAL A 711 -15.30 22.64 54.48
N LEU A 712 -14.83 21.41 54.72
CA LEU A 712 -14.23 20.57 53.68
C LEU A 712 -15.27 20.07 52.66
N PRO A 713 -16.43 19.50 53.07
CA PRO A 713 -17.54 19.24 52.17
C PRO A 713 -17.95 20.46 51.32
N LEU A 714 -17.88 21.67 51.87
CA LEU A 714 -18.14 22.91 51.13
C LEU A 714 -17.05 23.19 50.08
N SER A 715 -15.75 23.04 50.42
CA SER A 715 -14.64 23.10 49.47
C SER A 715 -14.82 22.11 48.32
N HIS A 716 -15.14 20.85 48.62
CA HIS A 716 -15.40 19.82 47.62
C HIS A 716 -16.61 20.15 46.74
N ALA A 717 -17.69 20.68 47.32
CA ALA A 717 -18.86 21.09 46.53
C ALA A 717 -18.54 22.23 45.55
N ILE A 718 -17.59 23.11 45.88
CA ILE A 718 -17.08 24.16 44.98
C ILE A 718 -16.23 23.55 43.86
N CYS A 719 -15.34 22.59 44.17
CA CYS A 719 -14.60 21.83 43.16
C CYS A 719 -15.54 21.05 42.21
N ASP A 720 -16.55 20.37 42.76
CA ASP A 720 -17.59 19.65 42.00
C ASP A 720 -18.30 20.61 41.03
N TYR A 721 -18.64 21.82 41.48
CA TYR A 721 -19.29 22.85 40.66
C TYR A 721 -18.42 23.30 39.49
N VAL A 722 -17.14 23.60 39.75
CA VAL A 722 -16.16 24.02 38.74
C VAL A 722 -15.94 22.94 37.68
N HIS A 723 -15.79 21.69 38.10
CA HIS A 723 -15.59 20.56 37.19
C HIS A 723 -16.86 20.21 36.41
N SER A 724 -18.04 20.35 37.03
CA SER A 724 -19.32 20.16 36.35
C SER A 724 -19.53 21.19 35.24
N ILE A 725 -19.17 22.46 35.48
CA ILE A 725 -19.20 23.51 34.44
C ILE A 725 -18.29 23.12 33.26
N ARG A 726 -17.04 22.71 33.54
CA ARG A 726 -16.08 22.32 32.50
C ARG A 726 -16.55 21.11 31.68
N THR A 727 -17.15 20.14 32.36
CA THR A 727 -17.68 18.93 31.72
C THR A 727 -18.85 19.29 30.81
N GLU A 728 -19.80 20.10 31.30
CA GLU A 728 -20.95 20.53 30.52
C GLU A 728 -20.55 21.38 29.32
N GLU A 729 -19.55 22.27 29.48
CA GLU A 729 -19.00 23.06 28.38
C GLU A 729 -18.43 22.16 27.27
N LYS A 730 -17.64 21.15 27.66
CA LYS A 730 -17.07 20.19 26.71
C LYS A 730 -18.17 19.43 25.97
N ASP A 731 -19.20 18.98 26.68
CA ASP A 731 -20.31 18.23 26.09
C ASP A 731 -21.15 19.12 25.17
N ILE A 732 -21.39 20.39 25.52
CA ILE A 732 -22.09 21.36 24.66
C ILE A 732 -21.29 21.62 23.38
N LEU A 733 -19.98 21.85 23.49
CA LEU A 733 -19.12 22.11 22.33
C LEU A 733 -18.98 20.88 21.42
N GLU A 734 -18.80 19.70 22.00
CA GLU A 734 -18.71 18.45 21.23
C GLU A 734 -20.03 18.12 20.54
N ASN A 735 -21.17 18.24 21.25
CA ASN A 735 -22.48 18.03 20.66
C ASN A 735 -22.76 19.05 19.55
N HIS A 736 -22.43 20.34 19.76
CA HIS A 736 -22.59 21.36 18.73
C HIS A 736 -21.72 21.10 17.50
N HIS A 737 -20.48 20.62 17.69
CA HIS A 737 -19.59 20.22 16.59
C HIS A 737 -20.13 19.00 15.82
N ILE A 738 -20.69 18.02 16.53
CA ILE A 738 -21.38 16.88 15.93
C ILE A 738 -22.58 17.38 15.11
N GLU A 739 -23.36 18.34 15.62
CA GLU A 739 -24.47 18.94 14.89
C GLU A 739 -24.03 19.77 13.68
N GLN A 740 -22.93 20.53 13.79
CA GLN A 740 -22.33 21.25 12.66
C GLN A 740 -21.97 20.28 11.53
N LYS A 741 -21.22 19.22 11.85
CA LYS A 741 -20.86 18.18 10.86
C LYS A 741 -22.08 17.43 10.32
N ARG A 742 -23.11 17.23 11.13
CA ARG A 742 -24.37 16.61 10.71
C ARG A 742 -25.08 17.49 9.69
N CYS A 743 -25.25 18.78 9.99
CA CYS A 743 -26.01 19.72 9.19
C CYS A 743 -25.27 20.23 7.95
N GLU A 744 -23.93 20.22 7.96
CA GLU A 744 -23.09 20.52 6.79
C GLU A 744 -23.30 19.52 5.64
N LYS A 745 -23.69 18.28 5.94
CA LYS A 745 -23.98 17.28 4.90
C LYS A 745 -25.27 17.68 4.16
N SER A 746 -25.21 17.74 2.83
CA SER A 746 -26.42 17.79 2.00
C SER A 746 -26.93 16.38 1.71
N VAL A 747 -28.24 16.26 1.51
CA VAL A 747 -28.86 15.08 0.91
C VAL A 747 -29.45 15.51 -0.42
N GLU A 748 -28.92 14.96 -1.50
CA GLU A 748 -29.39 15.23 -2.86
C GLU A 748 -30.71 14.53 -3.13
N MET A 749 -31.46 14.99 -4.13
CA MET A 749 -32.59 14.21 -4.65
C MET A 749 -32.12 12.81 -5.07
N PRO A 750 -32.91 11.75 -4.80
CA PRO A 750 -32.56 10.44 -5.31
C PRO A 750 -32.63 10.47 -6.84
N GLY A 751 -31.75 9.72 -7.50
CA GLY A 751 -31.74 9.64 -8.96
C GLY A 751 -33.06 9.10 -9.53
N GLU A 752 -33.26 9.25 -10.83
CA GLU A 752 -34.48 8.77 -11.53
C GLU A 752 -34.77 7.28 -11.27
N TRP A 753 -33.76 6.49 -10.89
CA TRP A 753 -33.91 5.09 -10.51
C TRP A 753 -34.91 4.88 -9.37
N MET A 754 -34.99 5.78 -8.38
CA MET A 754 -35.87 5.59 -7.22
C MET A 754 -37.33 5.80 -7.62
N GLN A 755 -37.60 6.82 -8.44
CA GLN A 755 -38.94 7.08 -8.98
C GLN A 755 -39.37 5.98 -9.95
N ASN A 756 -38.47 5.57 -10.85
CA ASN A 756 -38.74 4.48 -11.80
C ASN A 756 -39.02 3.17 -11.07
N LEU A 757 -38.22 2.81 -10.06
CA LEU A 757 -38.44 1.60 -9.29
C LEU A 757 -39.74 1.66 -8.47
N CYS A 758 -40.02 2.79 -7.82
CA CYS A 758 -41.25 2.96 -7.03
C CYS A 758 -42.52 2.98 -7.89
N SER A 759 -42.43 3.32 -9.18
CA SER A 759 -43.56 3.26 -10.12
C SER A 759 -43.95 1.84 -10.55
N LEU A 760 -43.07 0.85 -10.33
CA LEU A 760 -43.33 -0.54 -10.69
C LEU A 760 -44.18 -1.26 -9.63
N PRO A 761 -45.00 -2.27 -10.00
CA PRO A 761 -45.69 -3.12 -9.03
C PRO A 761 -44.72 -3.84 -8.07
N PRO A 762 -45.10 -4.11 -6.82
CA PRO A 762 -44.22 -4.72 -5.81
C PRO A 762 -43.52 -6.01 -6.25
N GLU A 763 -44.20 -6.85 -7.03
CA GLU A 763 -43.63 -8.10 -7.56
C GLU A 763 -42.46 -7.86 -8.53
N GLN A 764 -42.53 -6.80 -9.35
CA GLN A 764 -41.47 -6.43 -10.27
C GLN A 764 -40.31 -5.76 -9.52
N GLN A 765 -40.62 -4.92 -8.53
CA GLN A 765 -39.62 -4.34 -7.63
C GLN A 765 -38.80 -5.44 -6.95
N GLN A 766 -39.47 -6.45 -6.37
CA GLN A 766 -38.82 -7.58 -5.71
C GLN A 766 -37.94 -8.40 -6.66
N ARG A 767 -38.40 -8.66 -7.89
CA ARG A 767 -37.59 -9.36 -8.91
C ARG A 767 -36.31 -8.60 -9.26
N ILE A 768 -36.42 -7.31 -9.57
CA ILE A 768 -35.28 -6.45 -9.92
C ILE A 768 -34.28 -6.36 -8.75
N LEU A 769 -34.80 -6.16 -7.53
CA LEU A 769 -33.99 -6.08 -6.31
C LEU A 769 -33.33 -7.41 -5.94
N SER A 770 -33.95 -8.55 -6.25
CA SER A 770 -33.36 -9.87 -6.02
C SER A 770 -32.14 -10.15 -6.90
N GLN A 771 -32.12 -9.56 -8.10
CA GLN A 771 -31.09 -9.78 -9.12
C GLN A 771 -29.97 -8.73 -9.10
N SER A 772 -30.17 -7.59 -8.42
CA SER A 772 -29.25 -6.46 -8.43
C SER A 772 -28.71 -6.13 -7.03
N PRO A 773 -27.59 -6.73 -6.58
CA PRO A 773 -26.94 -6.39 -5.32
C PRO A 773 -26.48 -4.92 -5.24
N GLU A 774 -26.09 -4.32 -6.37
CA GLU A 774 -25.63 -2.94 -6.47
C GLU A 774 -26.76 -1.95 -6.14
N LEU A 775 -27.93 -2.16 -6.74
CA LEU A 775 -29.12 -1.33 -6.49
C LEU A 775 -29.61 -1.43 -5.03
N ARG A 776 -29.51 -2.63 -4.43
CA ARG A 776 -29.80 -2.83 -3.00
C ARG A 776 -28.82 -2.06 -2.10
N ALA A 777 -27.54 -2.04 -2.47
CA ALA A 777 -26.52 -1.27 -1.76
C ALA A 777 -26.76 0.24 -1.91
N GLU A 778 -27.16 0.70 -3.10
CA GLU A 778 -27.50 2.10 -3.37
C GLU A 778 -28.70 2.58 -2.55
N ILE A 779 -29.79 1.80 -2.50
CA ILE A 779 -30.97 2.09 -1.67
C ILE A 779 -30.58 2.23 -0.19
N ASN A 780 -29.83 1.25 0.34
CA ASN A 780 -29.42 1.29 1.73
C ASN A 780 -28.48 2.47 2.01
N THR A 781 -27.54 2.75 1.12
CA THR A 781 -26.61 3.87 1.25
C THR A 781 -27.35 5.20 1.26
N TYR A 782 -28.31 5.39 0.35
CA TYR A 782 -29.13 6.60 0.30
C TYR A 782 -29.98 6.76 1.58
N MET A 783 -30.64 5.69 2.03
CA MET A 783 -31.43 5.72 3.26
C MET A 783 -30.59 5.97 4.52
N THR A 784 -29.36 5.47 4.56
CA THR A 784 -28.40 5.76 5.63
C THR A 784 -27.95 7.23 5.59
N LYS A 785 -27.61 7.78 4.41
CA LYS A 785 -27.27 9.21 4.25
C LYS A 785 -28.41 10.12 4.73
N LEU A 786 -29.65 9.81 4.34
CA LEU A 786 -30.84 10.54 4.77
C LEU A 786 -31.03 10.47 6.29
N GLN A 787 -30.88 9.29 6.89
CA GLN A 787 -31.02 9.14 8.34
C GLN A 787 -29.89 9.84 9.10
N GLU A 788 -28.63 9.71 8.68
CA GLU A 788 -27.48 10.36 9.32
C GLU A 788 -27.61 11.88 9.36
N ARG A 789 -28.23 12.49 8.33
CA ARG A 789 -28.47 13.94 8.26
C ARG A 789 -29.51 14.44 9.27
N LEU A 790 -30.44 13.59 9.67
CA LEU A 790 -31.57 13.97 10.51
C LEU A 790 -31.28 13.75 11.99
N SER A 791 -31.67 14.71 12.82
CA SER A 791 -31.66 14.64 14.29
C SER A 791 -32.62 13.57 14.81
N LEU A 792 -32.55 13.24 16.10
CA LEU A 792 -33.46 12.26 16.70
C LEU A 792 -34.92 12.72 16.67
N SER A 793 -35.19 14.01 16.89
CA SER A 793 -36.52 14.60 16.80
C SER A 793 -37.00 14.65 15.34
N GLU A 794 -36.13 14.99 14.39
CA GLU A 794 -36.47 14.99 12.96
C GLU A 794 -36.78 13.59 12.44
N ARG A 795 -35.99 12.59 12.83
CA ARG A 795 -36.28 11.18 12.50
C ARG A 795 -37.61 10.74 13.10
N LYS A 796 -37.98 11.25 14.27
CA LYS A 796 -39.29 10.98 14.88
C LYS A 796 -40.40 11.63 14.07
N ALA A 797 -40.29 12.93 13.74
CA ALA A 797 -41.24 13.64 12.89
C ALA A 797 -41.40 13.00 11.51
N LEU A 798 -40.29 12.55 10.91
CA LEU A 798 -40.27 11.81 9.64
C LEU A 798 -41.04 10.50 9.70
N ARG A 799 -40.89 9.72 10.79
CA ARG A 799 -41.64 8.45 11.00
C ARG A 799 -43.12 8.69 11.26
N GLU A 800 -43.45 9.76 11.97
CA GLU A 800 -44.83 10.12 12.33
C GLU A 800 -45.56 10.87 11.20
N GLY A 801 -44.84 11.22 10.11
CA GLY A 801 -45.40 12.00 9.01
C GLY A 801 -45.77 13.42 9.40
N ASN A 802 -45.14 13.97 10.45
CA ASN A 802 -45.41 15.32 10.93
C ASN A 802 -44.65 16.35 10.08
N GLU A 803 -45.27 16.74 8.96
CA GLU A 803 -44.72 17.69 7.99
C GLU A 803 -44.38 19.05 8.63
N GLN A 804 -45.21 19.51 9.58
CA GLN A 804 -45.04 20.80 10.23
C GLN A 804 -43.81 20.83 11.16
N GLU A 805 -43.65 19.79 11.98
CA GLU A 805 -42.51 19.68 12.89
C GLU A 805 -41.20 19.46 12.12
N LEU A 806 -41.24 18.67 11.04
CA LEU A 806 -40.08 18.43 10.19
C LEU A 806 -39.66 19.69 9.43
N ALA A 807 -40.62 20.42 8.85
CA ALA A 807 -40.38 21.70 8.17
C ALA A 807 -39.78 22.74 9.12
N LYS A 808 -40.33 22.82 10.33
CA LYS A 808 -39.87 23.75 11.37
C LYS A 808 -38.47 23.41 11.87
N SER A 809 -38.15 22.12 12.07
CA SER A 809 -36.84 21.69 12.57
C SER A 809 -35.73 21.87 11.54
N ILE A 810 -36.00 21.58 10.26
CA ILE A 810 -35.01 21.66 9.18
C ILE A 810 -34.93 23.07 8.59
N GLY A 811 -35.94 23.92 8.79
CA GLY A 811 -35.97 25.28 8.24
C GLY A 811 -36.35 25.35 6.76
N ILE A 812 -37.24 24.45 6.32
CA ILE A 812 -37.68 24.35 4.91
C ILE A 812 -39.20 24.55 4.77
N PRO A 813 -39.71 24.91 3.58
CA PRO A 813 -41.14 24.96 3.34
C PRO A 813 -41.83 23.61 3.62
N VAL A 814 -43.07 23.64 4.11
CA VAL A 814 -43.86 22.43 4.42
C VAL A 814 -43.99 21.49 3.21
N ASN A 815 -44.05 22.04 1.99
CA ASN A 815 -44.09 21.25 0.76
C ASN A 815 -42.81 20.42 0.53
N ASN A 816 -41.64 20.97 0.86
CA ASN A 816 -40.36 20.25 0.75
C ASN A 816 -40.26 19.18 1.86
N ALA A 817 -40.76 19.47 3.07
CA ALA A 817 -40.85 18.48 4.14
C ALA A 817 -41.75 17.29 3.76
N ARG A 818 -42.86 17.55 3.06
CA ARG A 818 -43.73 16.52 2.48
C ARG A 818 -42.99 15.64 1.47
N GLU A 819 -42.19 16.24 0.60
CA GLU A 819 -41.39 15.50 -0.39
C GLU A 819 -40.33 14.60 0.27
N ILE A 820 -39.66 15.08 1.32
CA ILE A 820 -38.73 14.27 2.13
C ILE A 820 -39.45 13.08 2.78
N ILE A 821 -40.64 13.31 3.34
CA ILE A 821 -41.46 12.24 3.94
C ILE A 821 -41.87 11.20 2.90
N GLU A 822 -42.28 11.62 1.69
CA GLU A 822 -42.66 10.71 0.62
C GLU A 822 -41.48 9.88 0.12
N ILE A 823 -40.31 10.48 -0.09
CA ILE A 823 -39.09 9.76 -0.48
C ILE A 823 -38.66 8.78 0.62
N PHE A 824 -38.77 9.18 1.89
CA PHE A 824 -38.50 8.29 3.01
C PHE A 824 -39.45 7.09 3.05
N LYS A 825 -40.76 7.30 2.84
CA LYS A 825 -41.75 6.22 2.77
C LYS A 825 -41.46 5.26 1.61
N GLN A 826 -41.16 5.81 0.43
CA GLN A 826 -40.80 5.04 -0.76
C GLN A 826 -39.55 4.18 -0.52
N GLY A 827 -38.48 4.78 0.02
CA GLY A 827 -37.26 4.05 0.37
C GLY A 827 -37.49 2.99 1.44
N LYS A 828 -38.37 3.23 2.42
CA LYS A 828 -38.78 2.24 3.41
C LYS A 828 -39.56 1.08 2.80
N ALA A 829 -40.48 1.33 1.88
CA ALA A 829 -41.21 0.29 1.17
C ALA A 829 -40.26 -0.60 0.35
N LEU A 830 -39.27 -0.01 -0.32
CA LEU A 830 -38.23 -0.76 -1.03
C LEU A 830 -37.37 -1.61 -0.08
N GLN A 831 -36.96 -1.06 1.07
CA GLN A 831 -36.25 -1.82 2.11
C GLN A 831 -37.08 -3.00 2.66
N GLN A 832 -38.40 -2.85 2.80
CA GLN A 832 -39.31 -3.94 3.20
C GLN A 832 -39.44 -5.00 2.11
N ASN A 833 -39.55 -4.59 0.84
CA ASN A 833 -39.57 -5.51 -0.30
C ASN A 833 -38.27 -6.31 -0.43
N MET A 834 -37.12 -5.72 -0.08
CA MET A 834 -35.85 -6.45 0.02
C MET A 834 -35.86 -7.52 1.13
N GLN A 835 -36.49 -7.24 2.27
CA GLN A 835 -36.59 -8.21 3.38
C GLN A 835 -37.48 -9.41 2.99
N PHE A 836 -38.54 -9.19 2.22
CA PHE A 836 -39.41 -10.26 1.72
C PHE A 836 -38.67 -11.21 0.75
N VAL A 837 -37.81 -10.67 -0.12
CA VAL A 837 -36.96 -11.46 -1.04
C VAL A 837 -35.97 -12.35 -0.27
N SER A 838 -35.38 -11.85 0.84
CA SER A 838 -34.51 -12.67 1.69
C SER A 838 -35.27 -13.78 2.42
N SER A 839 -36.51 -13.54 2.85
CA SER A 839 -37.36 -14.54 3.51
C SER A 839 -37.77 -15.67 2.55
N GLN A 840 -38.14 -15.35 1.30
CA GLN A 840 -38.47 -16.38 0.29
C GLN A 840 -37.26 -17.22 -0.12
N ARG A 841 -36.05 -16.66 -0.14
CA ARG A 841 -34.81 -17.45 -0.36
C ARG A 841 -34.58 -18.43 0.78
N LEU A 842 -34.80 -18.04 2.04
CA LEU A 842 -34.66 -18.93 3.19
C LEU A 842 -35.69 -20.08 3.18
N GLU A 843 -36.92 -19.83 2.72
CA GLU A 843 -37.95 -20.87 2.50
C GLU A 843 -37.66 -21.77 1.28
N ALA A 844 -37.07 -21.23 0.21
CA ALA A 844 -36.62 -22.02 -0.94
C ALA A 844 -35.45 -22.95 -0.60
N TYR A 845 -34.52 -22.51 0.26
CA TYR A 845 -33.42 -23.35 0.75
C TYR A 845 -33.90 -24.45 1.72
N SER A 846 -34.94 -24.20 2.54
CA SER A 846 -35.51 -25.22 3.43
C SER A 846 -36.37 -26.26 2.69
N THR A 847 -37.04 -25.86 1.61
CA THR A 847 -37.79 -26.78 0.72
C THR A 847 -36.88 -27.61 -0.19
N LEU A 848 -35.75 -27.06 -0.68
CA LEU A 848 -34.73 -27.83 -1.40
C LEU A 848 -34.03 -28.86 -0.50
N SER A 849 -33.74 -28.50 0.76
CA SER A 849 -33.14 -29.43 1.73
C SER A 849 -34.07 -30.58 2.13
N THR A 850 -35.39 -30.40 2.04
CA THR A 850 -36.39 -31.44 2.36
C THR A 850 -36.74 -32.33 1.17
N HIS A 851 -36.58 -31.84 -0.07
CA HIS A 851 -36.75 -32.65 -1.28
C HIS A 851 -35.54 -33.55 -1.58
N GLN A 852 -34.31 -33.14 -1.24
CA GLN A 852 -33.10 -33.97 -1.45
C GLN A 852 -32.93 -35.13 -0.44
N LEU A 853 -33.72 -35.16 0.64
CA LEU A 853 -33.72 -36.25 1.64
C LEU A 853 -34.82 -37.29 1.42
N LYS A 854 -35.72 -37.12 0.44
CA LYS A 854 -36.83 -38.05 0.16
C LYS A 854 -36.71 -38.89 -1.13
N GLU A 855 -35.74 -38.61 -2.01
CA GLU A 855 -35.59 -39.37 -3.26
C GLU A 855 -34.60 -40.54 -3.22
N ASN A 856 -34.04 -40.89 -2.06
CA ASN A 856 -33.04 -41.98 -1.96
C ASN A 856 -33.48 -43.18 -1.09
N LYS A 857 -34.77 -43.55 -1.15
CA LYS A 857 -35.25 -44.85 -0.65
C LYS A 857 -36.37 -45.41 -1.52
N GLY A 858 -36.14 -46.58 -2.15
CA GLY A 858 -37.20 -47.55 -2.42
C GLY A 858 -37.45 -47.96 -3.89
N GLU A 859 -36.62 -48.88 -4.38
CA GLU A 859 -36.97 -50.11 -5.12
C GLU A 859 -38.20 -50.23 -6.08
N LYS A 860 -37.89 -50.75 -7.29
CA LYS A 860 -38.45 -51.97 -7.97
C LYS A 860 -39.38 -51.85 -9.21
N TYR A 861 -38.90 -52.53 -10.27
CA TYR A 861 -39.55 -53.29 -11.38
C TYR A 861 -40.30 -52.62 -12.57
N THR A 862 -39.63 -52.72 -13.74
CA THR A 862 -40.05 -53.22 -15.08
C THR A 862 -40.97 -52.48 -16.07
N LYS A 863 -40.45 -52.46 -17.31
CA LYS A 863 -41.06 -52.65 -18.66
C LYS A 863 -41.24 -51.45 -19.62
N SER A 864 -40.47 -51.54 -20.72
CA SER A 864 -40.73 -51.25 -22.15
C SER A 864 -41.30 -49.89 -22.60
N ALA A 865 -40.51 -49.16 -23.40
CA ALA A 865 -40.70 -48.99 -24.86
C ALA A 865 -39.82 -47.84 -25.40
N SER A 866 -39.30 -48.01 -26.62
CA SER A 866 -38.39 -47.07 -27.33
C SER A 866 -39.16 -46.33 -28.49
N PRO A 867 -38.53 -45.54 -29.40
CA PRO A 867 -38.61 -44.05 -29.42
C PRO A 867 -39.07 -43.44 -30.78
N LYS A 868 -39.54 -42.17 -30.82
CA LYS A 868 -39.62 -41.31 -32.03
C LYS A 868 -39.51 -39.82 -31.63
N ALA A 869 -38.41 -39.12 -31.95
CA ALA A 869 -38.22 -38.14 -33.05
C ALA A 869 -39.10 -36.87 -32.90
N ILE A 870 -38.60 -35.61 -32.89
CA ILE A 870 -38.04 -34.85 -34.03
C ILE A 870 -37.50 -33.45 -33.58
N LYS A 871 -36.36 -33.08 -34.18
CA LYS A 871 -35.76 -31.76 -34.58
C LYS A 871 -35.40 -30.65 -33.58
N ALA A 872 -34.11 -30.33 -33.66
CA ALA A 872 -33.46 -29.08 -33.27
C ALA A 872 -33.46 -28.09 -34.46
N GLU A 873 -33.55 -26.79 -34.15
CA GLU A 873 -33.31 -25.69 -35.08
C GLU A 873 -32.20 -24.81 -34.48
N LYS A 874 -31.09 -24.66 -35.21
CA LYS A 874 -29.95 -23.79 -34.91
C LYS A 874 -30.15 -22.46 -35.65
N VAL A 875 -30.10 -21.35 -34.94
CA VAL A 875 -29.93 -20.02 -35.55
C VAL A 875 -28.50 -19.55 -35.27
N THR A 876 -27.81 -19.17 -36.34
CA THR A 876 -26.44 -18.64 -36.35
C THR A 876 -26.54 -17.17 -36.71
N VAL A 877 -25.90 -16.27 -35.95
CA VAL A 877 -25.82 -14.83 -36.27
C VAL A 877 -24.38 -14.49 -36.62
N THR A 878 -24.20 -13.97 -37.82
CA THR A 878 -22.93 -13.46 -38.38
C THR A 878 -22.84 -11.96 -38.10
N ILE A 879 -21.69 -11.47 -37.63
CA ILE A 879 -21.39 -10.03 -37.47
C ILE A 879 -20.18 -9.71 -38.36
N GLU A 880 -20.35 -8.78 -39.30
CA GLU A 880 -19.27 -8.20 -40.12
C GLU A 880 -18.56 -7.06 -39.37
N PRO A 881 -17.23 -6.89 -39.54
CA PRO A 881 -16.50 -5.75 -38.98
C PRO A 881 -16.30 -4.59 -39.98
N GLU A 882 -16.56 -3.37 -39.52
CA GLU A 882 -16.30 -2.11 -40.23
C GLU A 882 -14.79 -1.77 -40.30
N LYS A 883 -14.41 -1.17 -41.44
CA LYS A 883 -13.04 -0.76 -41.80
C LYS A 883 -12.70 0.62 -41.22
N ALA A 884 -11.62 0.73 -40.45
CA ALA A 884 -10.99 2.00 -40.09
C ALA A 884 -9.89 2.38 -41.11
N LYS A 885 -9.94 3.64 -41.59
CA LYS A 885 -9.00 4.25 -42.54
C LYS A 885 -7.69 4.67 -41.84
N GLN A 886 -6.56 4.35 -42.46
CA GLN A 886 -5.23 4.86 -42.14
C GLN A 886 -5.06 6.32 -42.59
N GLN A 887 -4.42 7.14 -41.75
CA GLN A 887 -3.86 8.44 -42.13
C GLN A 887 -2.37 8.48 -41.76
N ASP A 888 -1.55 8.78 -42.77
CA ASP A 888 -0.11 8.96 -42.71
C ASP A 888 0.28 10.17 -41.86
N ILE A 889 1.29 10.01 -40.99
CA ILE A 889 2.03 11.12 -40.38
C ILE A 889 3.53 10.81 -40.44
N LEU A 890 4.26 11.65 -41.18
CA LEU A 890 5.73 11.64 -41.31
C LEU A 890 6.45 11.89 -39.97
N PRO A 891 7.64 11.29 -39.74
CA PRO A 891 8.47 11.61 -38.59
C PRO A 891 9.25 12.94 -38.77
N ARG A 892 9.20 13.80 -37.75
CA ARG A 892 10.05 15.00 -37.61
C ARG A 892 11.48 14.61 -37.22
N LYS A 893 12.45 15.28 -37.87
CA LYS A 893 13.89 15.27 -37.56
C LYS A 893 14.17 15.59 -36.08
N VAL A 894 15.05 14.81 -35.45
CA VAL A 894 15.64 15.12 -34.15
C VAL A 894 17.07 15.61 -34.38
N GLU A 895 17.35 16.84 -33.95
CA GLU A 895 18.69 17.44 -33.92
C GLU A 895 19.52 16.87 -32.75
N HIS A 896 20.80 16.63 -33.04
CA HIS A 896 21.78 16.10 -32.10
C HIS A 896 22.22 17.15 -31.06
N ALA A 897 22.00 16.87 -29.78
CA ALA A 897 22.69 17.55 -28.68
C ALA A 897 23.93 16.77 -28.25
N LYS A 898 25.10 17.40 -28.38
CA LYS A 898 26.42 16.93 -27.91
C LYS A 898 26.44 16.88 -26.38
N VAL A 899 26.94 15.78 -25.81
CA VAL A 899 27.36 15.74 -24.39
C VAL A 899 28.87 15.50 -24.34
N VAL A 900 29.54 16.42 -23.66
CA VAL A 900 30.97 16.51 -23.39
C VAL A 900 31.37 15.48 -22.34
N ALA A 901 32.48 14.78 -22.59
CA ALA A 901 33.12 13.88 -21.65
C ALA A 901 33.83 14.67 -20.54
N LEU A 902 33.65 14.26 -19.28
CA LEU A 902 34.55 14.60 -18.19
C LEU A 902 35.07 13.32 -17.54
N THR A 903 36.36 13.14 -17.72
CA THR A 903 37.28 12.20 -17.07
C THR A 903 37.41 12.50 -15.57
N HIS A 904 37.29 11.47 -14.73
CA HIS A 904 38.32 11.08 -13.75
C HIS A 904 38.10 9.67 -13.23
#